data_AF-A0A358RKM4-F1
#
_entry.id   AF-A0A358RKM4-F1
#
_cell.length_a   1.000
_cell.length_b   1.000
_cell.length_c   1.000
_cell.angle_alpha   90.00
_cell.angle_beta   90.00
_cell.angle_gamma   90.00
#
_symmetry.space_group_name_H-M   'P 1'
#
loop_
_entity.id
_entity.type
_entity.pdbx_description
1 polymer ?
#
loop_
_entity_poly.entity_id
_entity_poly.type
_entity_poly.pdbx_seq_one_letter_code
_entity_poly.pdbx_strand_id
1 'polypeptide(L)'
;MSKKNIAYIVISVLITIAFILLAALVFKTSYIRIFESLTDLIHSIKYYFCKLFNIDAELNPSILDGSNAIKWESILPSDFGDFKVKFVEFWRLFANLDNFILYGKTIGEKLGIVAQILVIVLPFVFMLFFVIKKLYSTPNTKHNKDSKPLQIHKAISRKITNPTMQFIIGYFAFLNCQKWIPIVWAIIWFCSLNLTSIVISFFAYFLYFSVSFDFVSIYTIARKLVIDLQVIFKHFPWWSLLPFAWLIFEYIRRKIAVDILRHKEAQNCGFINALPIVSMTCGSMGKHKTTIITDMALSQDVMFRQKALELLQKNDMRFPNFPWIALEMEVRKCMEHHVIYNLASIEKWMKLKRERFEKHHNAKWQLYGYDYDLYGLTYNDELKAYYLFDVLTNYVKLYFIYVIESSLIVSNYSVREDSVLMDGGNFPMWSSDFFVKRDKSLSHNAHILDFDTLRLGRKVIADNINNGSFEFGVVLITEVGKERGNNLELKEVKKGTLETNQKNDLFNNWLKMCRHSATVENFPFIKVFTDEQRPESWGADARDLADIVTIISTGETHVALPFYTLEEMIAEKAFKWFIKLYYDFRYKRGDNTLFMHTLKWLANLLYQRNLKIYNKYGYSTVFVQTEQGTMDGKKHRERYNLMNYKIYKERFSTDCFSDYFSDMAIKAKVGLNDYITYATEKASVKEIKRQHSYFIDALYRDRG
;
A
#
# COMPACT_ATOMS: atom_id res chain seq x y z
N MET A 1 15.73 -31.67 24.87
CA MET A 1 15.26 -31.58 23.47
C MET A 1 13.78 -31.95 23.43
N SER A 2 12.89 -31.16 22.83
CA SER A 2 11.46 -31.52 22.72
C SER A 2 11.29 -32.80 21.89
N LYS A 3 10.34 -33.68 22.25
CA LYS A 3 9.99 -34.87 21.45
C LYS A 3 9.69 -34.52 19.98
N LYS A 4 9.17 -33.31 19.73
CA LYS A 4 8.93 -32.79 18.37
C LYS A 4 10.23 -32.49 17.61
N ASN A 5 11.25 -31.96 18.28
CA ASN A 5 12.54 -31.66 17.66
C ASN A 5 13.28 -32.93 17.25
N ILE A 6 13.17 -34.00 18.05
CA ILE A 6 13.74 -35.31 17.71
C ILE A 6 13.05 -35.86 16.45
N ALA A 7 11.72 -35.79 16.37
CA ALA A 7 10.97 -36.20 15.18
C ALA A 7 11.37 -35.38 13.94
N TYR A 8 11.57 -34.07 14.06
CA TYR A 8 12.05 -33.23 12.96
C TYR A 8 13.43 -33.64 12.46
N ILE A 9 14.36 -33.93 13.36
CA ILE A 9 15.71 -34.39 13.00
C ILE A 9 15.64 -35.73 12.25
N VAL A 10 14.87 -36.69 12.75
CA VAL A 10 14.71 -38.00 12.10
C VAL A 10 14.14 -37.85 10.68
N ILE A 11 13.12 -37.00 10.51
CA ILE A 11 12.54 -36.73 9.19
C ILE A 11 13.57 -36.07 8.25
N SER A 12 14.34 -35.09 8.73
CA SER A 12 15.38 -34.45 7.93
C SER A 12 16.48 -35.44 7.52
N VAL A 13 16.88 -36.37 8.40
CA VAL A 13 17.84 -37.43 8.08
C VAL A 13 17.29 -38.35 6.99
N LEU A 14 16.04 -38.80 7.12
CA LEU A 14 15.40 -39.67 6.12
C LEU A 14 15.31 -39.00 4.74
N ILE A 15 14.93 -37.71 4.69
CA ILE A 15 14.90 -36.92 3.46
C ILE A 15 16.31 -36.80 2.86
N THR A 16 17.33 -36.57 3.70
CA THR A 16 18.73 -36.47 3.25
C THR A 16 19.22 -37.77 2.63
N ILE A 17 18.91 -38.92 3.25
CA ILE A 17 19.21 -40.26 2.71
C ILE A 17 18.53 -40.44 1.36
N ALA A 18 17.25 -40.05 1.23
CA ALA A 18 16.53 -40.12 -0.03
C ALA A 18 17.18 -39.26 -1.13
N PHE A 19 17.66 -38.05 -0.80
CA PHE A 19 18.38 -37.21 -1.76
C PHE A 19 19.72 -37.82 -2.19
N ILE A 20 20.48 -38.42 -1.27
CA ILE A 20 21.73 -39.11 -1.59
C ILE A 20 21.47 -40.32 -2.50
N LEU A 21 20.42 -41.10 -2.23
CA LEU A 21 20.03 -42.23 -3.07
C LEU A 21 19.60 -41.79 -4.47
N LEU A 22 18.84 -40.70 -4.60
CA LEU A 22 18.50 -40.11 -5.90
C LEU A 22 19.74 -39.63 -6.65
N ALA A 23 20.66 -38.96 -5.97
CA ALA A 23 21.94 -38.51 -6.54
C ALA A 23 22.75 -39.69 -7.10
N ALA A 24 22.83 -40.80 -6.36
CA ALA A 24 23.61 -41.97 -6.75
C ALA A 24 22.95 -42.83 -7.85
N LEU A 25 21.62 -43.00 -7.81
CA LEU A 25 20.91 -43.91 -8.70
C LEU A 25 20.40 -43.25 -9.99
N VAL A 26 19.91 -42.00 -9.90
CA VAL A 26 19.29 -41.30 -11.01
C VAL A 26 20.26 -40.32 -11.67
N PHE A 27 21.06 -39.59 -10.88
CA PHE A 27 21.94 -38.53 -11.35
C PHE A 27 23.42 -38.92 -11.44
N LYS A 28 23.73 -40.23 -11.48
CA LYS A 28 25.11 -40.74 -11.55
C LYS A 28 25.93 -40.09 -12.67
N THR A 29 25.32 -39.88 -13.83
CA THR A 29 25.95 -39.27 -15.02
C THR A 29 26.40 -37.83 -14.76
N SER A 30 25.64 -37.06 -13.98
CA SER A 30 25.98 -35.68 -13.61
C SER A 30 27.24 -35.63 -12.74
N TYR A 31 27.44 -36.59 -11.83
CA TYR A 31 28.66 -36.68 -11.04
C TYR A 31 29.88 -37.08 -11.87
N ILE A 32 29.72 -38.00 -12.83
CA ILE A 32 30.79 -38.35 -13.79
C ILE A 32 31.15 -37.14 -14.64
N ARG A 33 30.15 -36.35 -15.06
CA ARG A 33 30.34 -35.12 -15.83
C ARG A 33 31.11 -34.04 -15.06
N ILE A 34 30.96 -33.96 -13.73
CA ILE A 34 31.77 -33.06 -12.89
C ILE A 34 33.26 -33.41 -13.01
N PHE A 35 33.64 -34.69 -12.92
CA PHE A 35 35.03 -35.12 -13.07
C PHE A 35 35.59 -34.86 -14.48
N GLU A 36 34.77 -35.05 -15.51
CA GLU A 36 35.11 -34.68 -16.88
C GLU A 36 35.37 -33.17 -17.00
N SER A 37 34.49 -32.33 -16.44
CA SER A 37 34.65 -30.87 -16.46
C SER A 37 35.89 -30.38 -15.70
N LEU A 38 36.28 -31.04 -14.61
CA LEU A 38 37.52 -30.76 -13.89
C LEU A 38 38.76 -31.12 -14.73
N THR A 39 38.67 -32.21 -15.50
CA THR A 39 39.72 -32.60 -16.43
C THR A 39 39.86 -31.58 -17.56
N ASP A 40 38.74 -31.11 -18.11
CA ASP A 40 38.69 -30.01 -19.08
C ASP A 40 39.33 -28.73 -18.53
N LEU A 41 39.04 -28.38 -17.27
CA LEU A 41 39.64 -27.23 -16.60
C LEU A 41 41.16 -27.36 -16.47
N ILE A 42 41.66 -28.53 -16.06
CA ILE A 42 43.11 -28.76 -15.94
C ILE A 42 43.81 -28.67 -17.30
N HIS A 43 43.22 -29.21 -18.36
CA HIS A 43 43.79 -29.10 -19.72
C HIS A 43 43.76 -27.66 -20.23
N SER A 44 42.68 -26.91 -19.99
CA SER A 44 42.62 -25.49 -20.32
C SER A 44 43.64 -24.65 -19.54
N ILE A 45 43.88 -24.95 -18.26
CA ILE A 45 44.94 -24.31 -17.47
C ILE A 45 46.30 -24.61 -18.08
N LYS A 46 46.60 -25.87 -18.41
CA LYS A 46 47.87 -26.25 -19.07
C LYS A 46 48.04 -25.53 -20.40
N TYR A 47 47.01 -25.49 -21.24
CA TYR A 47 47.03 -24.77 -22.52
C TYR A 47 47.26 -23.27 -22.34
N TYR A 48 46.56 -22.64 -21.40
CA TYR A 48 46.71 -21.23 -21.05
C TYR A 48 48.15 -20.91 -20.62
N PHE A 49 48.74 -21.71 -19.72
CA PHE A 49 50.13 -21.55 -19.29
C PHE A 49 51.12 -21.77 -20.44
N CYS A 50 51.02 -22.87 -21.20
CA CYS A 50 51.94 -23.14 -22.30
C CYS A 50 51.94 -22.03 -23.36
N LYS A 51 50.77 -21.49 -23.71
CA LYS A 51 50.68 -20.37 -24.66
C LYS A 51 51.15 -19.03 -24.10
N LEU A 52 50.92 -18.75 -22.82
CA LEU A 52 51.41 -17.51 -22.18
C LEU A 52 52.96 -17.49 -22.11
N PHE A 53 53.57 -18.66 -21.93
CA PHE A 53 55.03 -18.82 -21.86
C PHE A 53 55.69 -19.26 -23.19
N ASN A 54 54.96 -19.25 -24.31
CA ASN A 54 55.47 -19.63 -25.64
C ASN A 54 56.16 -21.01 -25.70
N ILE A 55 55.64 -21.98 -24.94
CA ILE A 55 56.11 -23.37 -24.96
C ILE A 55 55.40 -24.10 -26.10
N ASP A 56 56.15 -24.59 -27.09
CA ASP A 56 55.63 -25.37 -28.22
C ASP A 56 55.14 -26.75 -27.77
N ALA A 57 53.90 -26.79 -27.29
CA ALA A 57 53.18 -28.02 -27.02
C ALA A 57 51.92 -28.05 -27.89
N GLU A 58 51.84 -29.01 -28.81
CA GLU A 58 50.60 -29.34 -29.53
C GLU A 58 49.58 -29.94 -28.55
N LEU A 59 48.91 -29.08 -27.80
CA LEU A 59 47.87 -29.47 -26.85
C LEU A 59 46.52 -29.01 -27.41
N ASN A 60 45.75 -29.96 -27.95
CA ASN A 60 44.33 -29.74 -28.21
C ASN A 60 43.59 -29.88 -26.88
N PRO A 61 42.95 -28.81 -26.35
CA PRO A 61 42.30 -28.89 -25.06
C PRO A 61 41.01 -29.72 -25.16
N SER A 62 40.82 -30.67 -24.24
CA SER A 62 39.67 -31.60 -24.20
C SER A 62 38.31 -30.91 -24.11
N ILE A 63 38.29 -29.61 -23.80
CA ILE A 63 37.08 -28.80 -23.79
C ILE A 63 36.45 -28.64 -25.19
N LEU A 64 37.21 -28.85 -26.26
CA LEU A 64 36.73 -28.81 -27.64
C LEU A 64 36.07 -30.15 -28.07
N ASP A 65 36.32 -31.24 -27.35
CA ASP A 65 35.74 -32.55 -27.65
C ASP A 65 34.33 -32.70 -27.07
N GLY A 66 33.46 -33.53 -27.65
CA GLY A 66 32.13 -33.78 -27.10
C GLY A 66 32.14 -34.42 -25.69
N SER A 67 31.08 -34.21 -24.90
CA SER A 67 30.91 -34.87 -23.59
C SER A 67 30.80 -36.39 -23.76
N ASN A 68 31.69 -37.13 -23.09
CA ASN A 68 31.65 -38.58 -23.04
C ASN A 68 30.69 -39.10 -21.96
N ALA A 69 30.49 -38.32 -20.89
CA ALA A 69 29.64 -38.69 -19.75
C ALA A 69 28.14 -38.56 -20.05
N ILE A 70 27.75 -37.56 -20.84
CA ILE A 70 26.35 -37.31 -21.20
C ILE A 70 26.24 -37.27 -22.73
N LYS A 71 25.83 -38.39 -23.31
CA LYS A 71 25.58 -38.50 -24.74
C LYS A 71 24.12 -38.12 -25.03
N TRP A 72 23.92 -37.09 -25.84
CA TRP A 72 22.59 -36.71 -26.30
C TRP A 72 22.28 -37.43 -27.61
N GLU A 73 21.16 -38.16 -27.67
CA GLU A 73 20.60 -38.73 -28.90
C GLU A 73 20.12 -37.62 -29.85
N SER A 74 21.07 -37.14 -30.67
CA SER A 74 20.90 -36.56 -32.01
C SER A 74 19.80 -35.52 -32.29
N ILE A 75 19.61 -34.48 -31.46
CA ILE A 75 18.76 -33.33 -31.86
C ILE A 75 19.62 -32.19 -32.44
N LEU A 76 20.76 -31.88 -31.83
CA LEU A 76 21.66 -30.82 -32.31
C LEU A 76 22.75 -31.42 -33.22
N PRO A 77 22.92 -30.91 -34.46
CA PRO A 77 23.97 -31.36 -35.36
C PRO A 77 25.37 -30.96 -34.84
N SER A 78 26.38 -31.70 -35.30
CA SER A 78 27.78 -31.54 -34.87
C SER A 78 28.41 -30.23 -35.35
N ASP A 79 27.94 -29.68 -36.47
CA ASP A 79 28.45 -28.45 -37.07
C ASP A 79 27.37 -27.36 -37.16
N PHE A 80 27.80 -26.10 -37.13
CA PHE A 80 26.95 -24.91 -37.21
C PHE A 80 26.25 -24.79 -38.58
N GLY A 81 26.88 -25.25 -39.66
CA GLY A 81 26.28 -25.28 -40.99
C GLY A 81 25.00 -26.12 -41.03
N ASP A 82 25.09 -27.36 -40.53
CA ASP A 82 23.95 -28.29 -40.42
C ASP A 82 22.86 -27.78 -39.48
N PHE A 83 23.23 -27.06 -38.41
CA PHE A 83 22.27 -26.45 -37.49
C PHE A 83 21.37 -25.46 -38.21
N LYS A 84 21.94 -24.59 -39.05
CA LYS A 84 21.18 -23.59 -39.81
C LYS A 84 20.13 -24.24 -40.72
N VAL A 85 20.50 -25.34 -41.39
CA VAL A 85 19.59 -26.09 -42.28
C VAL A 85 18.43 -26.68 -41.48
N LYS A 86 18.71 -27.43 -40.42
CA LYS A 86 17.67 -28.05 -39.58
C LYS A 86 16.80 -27.04 -38.84
N PHE A 87 17.36 -25.89 -38.45
CA PHE A 87 16.61 -24.81 -37.81
C PHE A 87 15.54 -24.23 -38.75
N VAL A 88 15.89 -24.02 -40.02
CA VAL A 88 14.93 -23.57 -41.03
C VAL A 88 13.85 -24.62 -41.29
N GLU A 89 14.23 -25.91 -41.36
CA GLU A 89 13.27 -27.01 -41.50
C GLU A 89 12.31 -27.09 -40.31
N PHE A 90 12.80 -26.93 -39.08
CA PHE A 90 11.96 -26.92 -37.87
C PHE A 90 10.90 -25.83 -37.90
N TRP A 91 11.26 -24.59 -38.26
CA TRP A 91 10.28 -23.50 -38.36
C TRP A 91 9.28 -23.70 -39.51
N ARG A 92 9.69 -24.37 -40.59
CA ARG A 92 8.78 -24.77 -41.67
C ARG A 92 7.72 -25.78 -41.23
N LEU A 93 7.98 -26.58 -40.18
CA LEU A 93 6.98 -27.52 -39.64
C LEU A 93 5.75 -26.79 -39.07
N PHE A 94 5.89 -25.58 -38.53
CA PHE A 94 4.75 -24.77 -38.05
C PHE A 94 3.90 -24.18 -39.18
N ALA A 95 4.48 -24.01 -40.37
CA ALA A 95 3.79 -23.55 -41.56
C ALA A 95 3.16 -24.69 -42.38
N ASN A 96 3.41 -25.95 -42.01
CA ASN A 96 2.87 -27.12 -42.70
C ASN A 96 1.46 -27.47 -42.20
N LEU A 97 0.49 -27.45 -43.13
CA LEU A 97 -0.92 -27.76 -42.87
C LEU A 97 -1.12 -29.17 -42.31
N ASP A 98 -0.37 -30.16 -42.79
CA ASP A 98 -0.51 -31.56 -42.36
C ASP A 98 -0.12 -31.75 -40.89
N ASN A 99 0.93 -31.04 -40.45
CA ASN A 99 1.34 -31.03 -39.04
C ASN A 99 0.31 -30.33 -38.14
N PHE A 100 -0.30 -29.24 -38.62
CA PHE A 100 -1.36 -28.56 -37.89
C PHE A 100 -2.60 -29.46 -37.72
N ILE A 101 -2.98 -30.19 -38.77
CA ILE A 101 -4.08 -31.17 -38.74
C ILE A 101 -3.76 -32.31 -37.76
N LEU A 102 -2.54 -32.86 -37.80
CA LEU A 102 -2.12 -33.92 -36.89
C LEU A 102 -2.11 -33.46 -35.42
N TYR A 103 -1.62 -32.24 -35.16
CA TYR A 103 -1.66 -31.63 -33.84
C TYR A 103 -3.10 -31.43 -33.35
N GLY A 104 -3.98 -30.91 -34.21
CA GLY A 104 -5.41 -30.77 -33.92
C GLY A 104 -6.09 -32.10 -33.59
N LYS A 105 -5.77 -33.16 -34.33
CA LYS A 105 -6.26 -34.53 -34.04
C LYS A 105 -5.80 -35.01 -32.66
N THR A 106 -4.54 -34.80 -32.32
CA THR A 106 -3.96 -35.21 -31.03
C THR A 106 -4.59 -34.45 -29.85
N ILE A 107 -4.86 -33.15 -30.01
CA ILE A 107 -5.63 -32.37 -29.03
C ILE A 107 -7.06 -32.90 -28.92
N GLY A 108 -7.71 -33.16 -30.05
CA GLY A 108 -9.07 -33.70 -30.10
C GLY A 108 -9.21 -35.03 -29.36
N GLU A 109 -8.27 -35.95 -29.54
CA GLU A 109 -8.22 -37.23 -28.82
C GLU A 109 -8.09 -37.02 -27.31
N LYS A 110 -7.19 -36.12 -26.86
CA LYS A 110 -7.05 -35.81 -25.43
C LYS A 110 -8.28 -35.12 -24.84
N LEU A 111 -8.91 -34.21 -25.58
CA LEU A 111 -10.18 -33.60 -25.19
C LEU A 111 -11.31 -34.62 -25.11
N GLY A 112 -11.32 -35.62 -26.01
CA GLY A 112 -12.27 -36.74 -25.97
C GLY A 112 -12.19 -37.53 -24.67
N ILE A 113 -10.99 -37.81 -24.16
CA ILE A 113 -10.80 -38.48 -22.86
C ILE A 113 -11.38 -37.63 -21.72
N VAL A 114 -11.12 -36.31 -21.72
CA VAL A 114 -11.69 -35.41 -20.71
C VAL A 114 -13.22 -35.38 -20.77
N ALA A 115 -13.80 -35.38 -21.97
CA ALA A 115 -15.24 -35.42 -22.16
C ALA A 115 -15.85 -36.73 -21.63
N GLN A 116 -15.22 -37.88 -21.86
CA GLN A 116 -15.65 -39.17 -21.31
C GLN A 116 -15.66 -39.16 -19.77
N ILE A 117 -14.61 -38.61 -19.15
CA ILE A 117 -14.56 -38.45 -17.69
C ILE A 117 -15.72 -37.57 -17.20
N LEU A 118 -15.99 -36.46 -17.88
CA LEU A 118 -17.12 -35.59 -17.52
C LEU A 118 -18.46 -36.31 -17.61
N VAL A 119 -18.72 -37.11 -18.64
CA VAL A 119 -19.96 -37.87 -18.80
C VAL A 119 -20.18 -38.87 -17.66
N ILE A 120 -19.10 -39.48 -17.14
CA ILE A 120 -19.19 -40.39 -16.00
C ILE A 120 -19.46 -39.62 -14.70
N VAL A 121 -18.84 -38.45 -14.49
CA VAL A 121 -18.93 -37.69 -13.23
C VAL A 121 -20.25 -36.91 -13.12
N LEU A 122 -20.76 -36.36 -14.22
CA LEU A 122 -21.95 -35.50 -14.26
C LEU A 122 -23.19 -36.10 -13.54
N PRO A 123 -23.57 -37.38 -13.77
CA PRO A 123 -24.75 -37.99 -13.16
C PRO A 123 -24.65 -38.09 -11.64
N PHE A 124 -23.45 -38.37 -11.11
CA PHE A 124 -23.23 -38.43 -9.66
C PHE A 124 -23.35 -37.04 -9.02
N VAL A 125 -22.85 -35.99 -9.69
CA VAL A 125 -23.01 -34.61 -9.25
C VAL A 125 -24.49 -34.21 -9.21
N PHE A 126 -25.26 -34.56 -10.25
CA PHE A 126 -26.70 -34.31 -10.29
C PHE A 126 -27.45 -35.07 -9.19
N MET A 127 -27.15 -36.36 -8.99
CA MET A 127 -27.78 -37.16 -7.94
C MET A 127 -27.50 -36.58 -6.54
N LEU A 128 -26.25 -36.21 -6.26
CA LEU A 128 -25.86 -35.53 -5.02
C LEU A 128 -26.64 -34.22 -4.82
N PHE A 129 -26.77 -33.42 -5.88
CA PHE A 129 -27.52 -32.16 -5.85
C PHE A 129 -29.00 -32.36 -5.49
N PHE A 130 -29.68 -33.34 -6.09
CA PHE A 130 -31.09 -33.62 -5.78
C PHE A 130 -31.30 -34.15 -4.36
N VAL A 131 -30.42 -35.02 -3.88
CA VAL A 131 -30.47 -35.56 -2.50
C VAL A 131 -30.30 -34.44 -1.47
N ILE A 132 -29.31 -33.57 -1.68
CA ILE A 132 -29.08 -32.35 -0.91
C ILE A 132 -30.35 -31.48 -0.92
N LYS A 133 -30.88 -31.16 -2.10
CA LYS A 133 -32.07 -30.31 -2.24
C LYS A 133 -33.29 -30.86 -1.46
N LYS A 134 -33.51 -32.17 -1.49
CA LYS A 134 -34.61 -32.84 -0.77
C LYS A 134 -34.40 -32.88 0.74
N LEU A 135 -33.17 -33.09 1.21
CA LEU A 135 -32.84 -33.03 2.64
C LEU A 135 -33.01 -31.63 3.23
N TYR A 136 -32.76 -30.58 2.43
CA TYR A 136 -32.78 -29.19 2.86
C TYR A 136 -34.12 -28.45 2.66
N SER A 137 -35.14 -29.09 2.09
CA SER A 137 -36.48 -28.51 1.97
C SER A 137 -37.33 -28.64 3.24
N THR A 138 -36.93 -29.49 4.20
CA THR A 138 -37.68 -29.73 5.44
C THR A 138 -37.39 -28.68 6.50
N PRO A 139 -38.43 -28.05 7.10
CA PRO A 139 -38.25 -27.10 8.19
C PRO A 139 -37.66 -27.75 9.45
N ASN A 140 -36.76 -27.05 10.14
CA ASN A 140 -36.16 -27.51 11.41
C ASN A 140 -35.92 -26.34 12.37
N THR A 141 -36.47 -26.42 13.58
CA THR A 141 -36.37 -25.39 14.64
C THR A 141 -35.32 -25.69 15.70
N LYS A 142 -34.45 -26.68 15.49
CA LYS A 142 -33.34 -26.99 16.41
C LYS A 142 -32.21 -25.96 16.28
N HIS A 143 -32.38 -24.81 16.92
CA HIS A 143 -31.41 -23.72 16.89
C HIS A 143 -30.04 -24.13 17.44
N ASN A 144 -28.97 -23.82 16.69
CA ASN A 144 -27.57 -23.98 17.07
C ASN A 144 -27.14 -25.43 17.43
N LYS A 145 -27.88 -26.44 16.98
CA LYS A 145 -27.46 -27.84 17.11
C LYS A 145 -26.65 -28.26 15.88
N ASP A 146 -25.47 -28.85 16.09
CA ASP A 146 -24.65 -29.41 15.01
C ASP A 146 -25.15 -30.79 14.58
N SER A 147 -25.20 -31.04 13.27
CA SER A 147 -25.51 -32.37 12.75
C SER A 147 -24.41 -33.40 13.09
N LYS A 148 -24.75 -34.69 13.21
CA LYS A 148 -23.78 -35.76 13.52
C LYS A 148 -22.55 -35.75 12.57
N PRO A 149 -22.72 -35.60 11.23
CA PRO A 149 -21.58 -35.48 10.32
C PRO A 149 -20.67 -34.28 10.63
N LEU A 150 -21.25 -33.13 11.01
CA LEU A 150 -20.47 -31.95 11.37
C LEU A 150 -19.70 -32.14 12.69
N GLN A 151 -20.31 -32.81 13.67
CA GLN A 151 -19.64 -33.14 14.94
C GLN A 151 -18.43 -34.07 14.71
N ILE A 152 -18.60 -35.12 13.88
CA ILE A 152 -17.52 -36.04 13.50
C ILE A 152 -16.42 -35.27 12.78
N HIS A 153 -16.77 -34.44 11.80
CA HIS A 153 -15.80 -33.62 11.08
C HIS A 153 -15.02 -32.68 12.02
N LYS A 154 -15.68 -31.98 12.94
CA LYS A 154 -15.02 -31.14 13.95
C LYS A 154 -14.14 -31.95 14.91
N ALA A 155 -14.49 -33.19 15.21
CA ALA A 155 -13.70 -34.08 16.05
C ALA A 155 -12.44 -34.57 15.33
N ILE A 156 -12.57 -35.04 14.07
CA ILE A 156 -11.46 -35.41 13.20
C ILE A 156 -10.53 -34.22 13.00
N SER A 157 -11.09 -33.04 12.73
CA SER A 157 -10.29 -31.84 12.50
C SER A 157 -9.47 -31.44 13.72
N ARG A 158 -10.06 -31.51 14.92
CA ARG A 158 -9.35 -31.24 16.18
C ARG A 158 -8.27 -32.27 16.49
N LYS A 159 -8.52 -33.56 16.25
CA LYS A 159 -7.59 -34.65 16.63
C LYS A 159 -6.49 -34.91 15.59
N ILE A 160 -6.77 -34.71 14.30
CA ILE A 160 -5.88 -35.11 13.21
C ILE A 160 -5.42 -33.90 12.42
N THR A 161 -6.33 -33.12 11.81
CA THR A 161 -5.93 -32.08 10.83
C THR A 161 -5.19 -30.91 11.47
N ASN A 162 -5.64 -30.41 12.62
CA ASN A 162 -5.01 -29.26 13.25
C ASN A 162 -3.61 -29.60 13.80
N PRO A 163 -3.40 -30.72 14.52
CA PRO A 163 -2.07 -31.12 14.97
C PRO A 163 -1.10 -31.41 13.83
N THR A 164 -1.55 -32.05 12.72
CA THR A 164 -0.68 -32.29 11.56
C THR A 164 -0.29 -30.99 10.87
N MET A 165 -1.23 -30.06 10.66
CA MET A 165 -0.91 -28.76 10.08
C MET A 165 0.07 -27.98 10.95
N GLN A 166 -0.12 -27.97 12.27
CA GLN A 166 0.82 -27.36 13.22
C GLN A 166 2.19 -28.06 13.21
N PHE A 167 2.23 -29.38 13.04
CA PHE A 167 3.48 -30.14 12.94
C PHE A 167 4.26 -29.76 11.67
N ILE A 168 3.58 -29.65 10.51
CA ILE A 168 4.18 -29.23 9.23
C ILE A 168 4.71 -27.79 9.33
N ILE A 169 3.91 -26.85 9.84
CA ILE A 169 4.35 -25.46 10.05
C ILE A 169 5.56 -25.43 10.99
N GLY A 170 5.52 -26.22 12.08
CA GLY A 170 6.64 -26.35 13.01
C GLY A 170 7.91 -26.93 12.37
N TYR A 171 7.78 -27.88 11.43
CA TYR A 171 8.92 -28.44 10.69
C TYR A 171 9.56 -27.40 9.75
N PHE A 172 8.75 -26.62 9.02
CA PHE A 172 9.28 -25.52 8.21
C PHE A 172 9.93 -24.43 9.07
N ALA A 173 9.37 -24.12 10.24
CA ALA A 173 10.00 -23.22 11.19
C ALA A 173 11.36 -23.77 11.68
N PHE A 174 11.43 -25.07 11.97
CA PHE A 174 12.69 -25.75 12.32
C PHE A 174 13.75 -25.65 11.21
N LEU A 175 13.37 -25.89 9.94
CA LEU A 175 14.28 -25.74 8.79
C LEU A 175 14.78 -24.28 8.63
N ASN A 176 13.93 -23.30 8.89
CA ASN A 176 14.33 -21.88 8.86
C ASN A 176 15.30 -21.51 9.99
N CYS A 177 15.18 -22.14 11.17
CA CYS A 177 16.14 -21.99 12.26
C CYS A 177 17.48 -22.69 11.97
N GLN A 178 17.45 -23.86 11.34
CA GLN A 178 18.63 -24.68 11.03
C GLN A 178 19.00 -24.57 9.55
N LYS A 179 19.44 -23.38 9.13
CA LYS A 179 19.70 -23.05 7.71
C LYS A 179 20.72 -23.96 7.02
N TRP A 180 21.61 -24.64 7.76
CA TRP A 180 22.60 -25.54 7.15
C TRP A 180 21.97 -26.76 6.47
N ILE A 181 20.86 -27.30 6.98
CA ILE A 181 20.17 -28.47 6.39
C ILE A 181 19.69 -28.17 4.95
N PRO A 182 18.88 -27.12 4.70
CA PRO A 182 18.47 -26.79 3.34
C PRO A 182 19.64 -26.35 2.44
N ILE A 183 20.72 -25.78 3.00
CA ILE A 183 21.94 -25.47 2.23
C ILE A 183 22.61 -26.77 1.73
N VAL A 184 22.77 -27.78 2.60
CA VAL A 184 23.32 -29.09 2.20
C VAL A 184 22.44 -29.73 1.12
N TRP A 185 21.11 -29.69 1.28
CA TRP A 185 20.20 -30.19 0.24
C TRP A 185 20.35 -29.42 -1.07
N ALA A 186 20.49 -28.10 -1.02
CA ALA A 186 20.73 -27.28 -2.20
C ALA A 186 22.04 -27.66 -2.90
N ILE A 187 23.13 -27.92 -2.15
CA ILE A 187 24.42 -28.39 -2.70
C ILE A 187 24.26 -29.75 -3.39
N ILE A 188 23.60 -30.72 -2.75
CA ILE A 188 23.36 -32.05 -3.34
C ILE A 188 22.63 -31.92 -4.67
N TRP A 189 21.56 -31.12 -4.71
CA TRP A 189 20.79 -30.89 -5.94
C TRP A 189 21.55 -30.05 -6.97
N PHE A 190 22.40 -29.11 -6.56
CA PHE A 190 23.24 -28.32 -7.45
C PHE A 190 24.27 -29.20 -8.20
N CYS A 191 24.85 -30.19 -7.53
CA CYS A 191 25.69 -31.21 -8.16
C CYS A 191 24.84 -32.18 -9.02
N SER A 192 23.72 -32.68 -8.48
CA SER A 192 22.86 -33.66 -9.16
C SER A 192 22.23 -33.13 -10.45
N LEU A 193 21.91 -31.83 -10.51
CA LEU A 193 21.34 -31.17 -11.69
C LEU A 193 22.42 -30.70 -12.69
N ASN A 194 23.67 -31.13 -12.52
CA ASN A 194 24.81 -30.83 -13.41
C ASN A 194 25.21 -29.34 -13.49
N LEU A 195 24.68 -28.48 -12.59
CA LEU A 195 25.01 -27.06 -12.56
C LEU A 195 26.49 -26.82 -12.20
N THR A 196 27.07 -27.70 -11.38
CA THR A 196 28.50 -27.63 -11.01
C THR A 196 29.40 -27.78 -12.24
N SER A 197 29.12 -28.77 -13.10
CA SER A 197 29.88 -28.98 -14.33
C SER A 197 29.77 -27.79 -15.28
N ILE A 198 28.58 -27.16 -15.39
CA ILE A 198 28.38 -25.96 -16.22
C ILE A 198 29.30 -24.82 -15.76
N VAL A 199 29.37 -24.57 -14.45
CA VAL A 199 30.24 -23.52 -13.89
C VAL A 199 31.71 -23.83 -14.15
N ILE A 200 32.14 -25.08 -13.95
CA ILE A 200 33.54 -25.49 -14.18
C ILE A 200 33.90 -25.39 -15.66
N SER A 201 33.04 -25.88 -16.56
CA SER A 201 33.22 -25.78 -18.01
C SER A 201 33.25 -24.33 -18.50
N PHE A 202 32.49 -23.43 -17.88
CA PHE A 202 32.56 -21.99 -18.18
C PHE A 202 33.96 -21.42 -17.91
N PHE A 203 34.53 -21.68 -16.72
CA PHE A 203 35.88 -21.22 -16.39
C PHE A 203 36.96 -21.88 -17.27
N ALA A 204 36.80 -23.16 -17.58
CA ALA A 204 37.71 -23.87 -18.47
C ALA A 204 37.70 -23.28 -19.89
N TYR A 205 36.53 -22.88 -20.39
CA TYR A 205 36.42 -22.24 -21.71
C TYR A 205 36.96 -20.81 -21.68
N PHE A 206 36.68 -20.06 -20.62
CA PHE A 206 37.20 -18.71 -20.45
C PHE A 206 38.73 -18.67 -20.54
N LEU A 207 39.41 -19.61 -19.86
CA LEU A 207 40.87 -19.72 -19.92
C LEU A 207 41.37 -20.06 -21.34
N TYR A 208 40.74 -21.01 -22.04
CA TYR A 208 41.08 -21.33 -23.43
C TYR A 208 40.89 -20.12 -24.36
N PHE A 209 39.69 -19.53 -24.36
CA PHE A 209 39.28 -18.47 -25.26
C PHE A 209 40.13 -17.20 -25.09
N SER A 210 40.54 -16.89 -23.85
CA SER A 210 41.37 -15.72 -23.55
C SER A 210 42.73 -15.68 -24.27
N VAL A 211 43.20 -16.83 -24.77
CA VAL A 211 44.48 -16.95 -25.48
C VAL A 211 44.31 -17.43 -26.93
N SER A 212 43.25 -18.18 -27.24
CA SER A 212 43.02 -18.70 -28.60
C SER A 212 42.20 -17.78 -29.52
N PHE A 213 41.28 -16.97 -28.96
CA PHE A 213 40.31 -16.17 -29.72
C PHE A 213 39.53 -16.96 -30.80
N ASP A 214 39.29 -18.25 -30.59
CA ASP A 214 38.61 -19.14 -31.53
C ASP A 214 37.08 -19.01 -31.41
N PHE A 215 36.48 -18.23 -32.31
CA PHE A 215 35.03 -18.02 -32.35
C PHE A 215 34.23 -19.22 -32.88
N VAL A 216 34.86 -20.19 -33.56
CA VAL A 216 34.16 -21.39 -34.09
C VAL A 216 33.81 -22.33 -32.93
N SER A 217 34.69 -22.44 -31.94
CA SER A 217 34.48 -23.25 -30.73
C SER A 217 33.28 -22.82 -29.88
N ILE A 218 32.76 -21.60 -30.04
CA ILE A 218 31.57 -21.09 -29.33
C ILE A 218 30.36 -22.00 -29.56
N TYR A 219 30.17 -22.50 -30.79
CA TYR A 219 29.06 -23.42 -31.10
C TYR A 219 29.19 -24.75 -30.34
N THR A 220 30.41 -25.30 -30.26
CA THR A 220 30.70 -26.54 -29.55
C THR A 220 30.41 -26.42 -28.05
N ILE A 221 30.75 -25.27 -27.45
CA ILE A 221 30.46 -24.98 -26.04
C ILE A 221 28.97 -24.72 -25.81
N ALA A 222 28.30 -23.98 -26.71
CA ALA A 222 26.85 -23.79 -26.65
C ALA A 222 26.12 -25.14 -26.72
N ARG A 223 26.58 -26.06 -27.59
CA ARG A 223 26.08 -27.43 -27.67
C ARG A 223 26.33 -28.20 -26.37
N LYS A 224 27.54 -28.13 -25.78
CA LYS A 224 27.83 -28.74 -24.47
C LYS A 224 26.91 -28.20 -23.37
N LEU A 225 26.68 -26.90 -23.33
CA LEU A 225 25.78 -26.25 -22.36
C LEU A 225 24.34 -26.77 -22.49
N VAL A 226 23.82 -26.90 -23.71
CA VAL A 226 22.49 -27.47 -23.94
C VAL A 226 22.44 -28.93 -23.44
N ILE A 227 23.49 -29.72 -23.71
CA ILE A 227 23.59 -31.10 -23.22
C ILE A 227 23.63 -31.16 -21.69
N ASP A 228 24.38 -30.27 -21.07
CA ASP A 228 24.49 -30.22 -19.62
C ASP A 228 23.16 -29.78 -18.97
N LEU A 229 22.40 -28.89 -19.61
CA LEU A 229 21.05 -28.47 -19.19
C LEU A 229 19.99 -29.56 -19.40
N GLN A 230 20.23 -30.58 -20.25
CA GLN A 230 19.29 -31.69 -20.48
C GLN A 230 18.83 -32.34 -19.19
N VAL A 231 19.76 -32.51 -18.25
CA VAL A 231 19.52 -33.16 -16.97
C VAL A 231 18.38 -32.46 -16.23
N ILE A 232 18.35 -31.13 -16.30
CA ILE A 232 17.25 -30.32 -15.77
C ILE A 232 15.99 -30.61 -16.59
N PHE A 233 16.00 -30.46 -17.92
CA PHE A 233 14.78 -30.62 -18.73
C PHE A 233 14.12 -32.00 -18.62
N LYS A 234 14.91 -33.08 -18.49
CA LYS A 234 14.45 -34.46 -18.42
C LYS A 234 13.87 -34.83 -17.06
N HIS A 235 14.48 -34.35 -15.98
CA HIS A 235 14.11 -34.76 -14.62
C HIS A 235 13.30 -33.70 -13.86
N PHE A 236 13.25 -32.46 -14.36
CA PHE A 236 12.52 -31.38 -13.72
C PHE A 236 11.01 -31.56 -13.96
N PRO A 237 10.19 -31.64 -12.89
CA PRO A 237 8.75 -31.73 -13.02
C PRO A 237 8.17 -30.38 -13.45
N TRP A 238 7.98 -30.16 -14.75
CA TRP A 238 7.45 -28.89 -15.29
C TRP A 238 6.13 -28.43 -14.66
N TRP A 239 5.30 -29.36 -14.20
CA TRP A 239 4.06 -29.07 -13.47
C TRP A 239 4.33 -28.36 -12.13
N SER A 240 5.48 -28.55 -11.50
CA SER A 240 5.85 -27.87 -10.25
C SER A 240 6.21 -26.40 -10.46
N LEU A 241 6.50 -25.95 -11.70
CA LEU A 241 6.71 -24.53 -12.01
C LEU A 241 5.42 -23.73 -12.04
N LEU A 242 4.26 -24.35 -12.28
CA LEU A 242 2.99 -23.63 -12.36
C LEU A 242 2.68 -22.84 -11.06
N PRO A 243 2.84 -23.42 -9.84
CA PRO A 243 2.75 -22.66 -8.60
C PRO A 243 3.75 -21.50 -8.49
N PHE A 244 5.02 -21.70 -8.89
CA PHE A 244 6.04 -20.65 -8.81
C PHE A 244 5.77 -19.52 -9.80
N ALA A 245 5.41 -19.86 -11.05
CA ALA A 245 5.00 -18.90 -12.07
C ALA A 245 3.77 -18.10 -11.59
N TRP A 246 2.79 -18.76 -10.97
CA TRP A 246 1.64 -18.09 -10.37
C TRP A 246 2.05 -17.13 -9.23
N LEU A 247 2.96 -17.53 -8.35
CA LEU A 247 3.47 -16.66 -7.27
C LEU A 247 4.23 -15.44 -7.81
N ILE A 248 5.09 -15.63 -8.81
CA ILE A 248 5.83 -14.55 -9.48
C ILE A 248 4.85 -13.60 -10.17
N PHE A 249 3.89 -14.15 -10.93
CA PHE A 249 2.84 -13.38 -11.58
C PHE A 249 2.05 -12.55 -10.56
N GLU A 250 1.64 -13.16 -9.45
CA GLU A 250 0.92 -12.52 -8.35
C GLU A 250 1.77 -11.42 -7.68
N TYR A 251 3.08 -11.62 -7.53
CA TYR A 251 3.99 -10.60 -7.00
C TYR A 251 4.11 -9.39 -7.94
N ILE A 252 4.32 -9.63 -9.23
CA ILE A 252 4.47 -8.57 -10.25
C ILE A 252 3.19 -7.73 -10.32
N ARG A 253 2.01 -8.36 -10.44
CA ARG A 253 0.74 -7.61 -10.52
C ARG A 253 0.49 -6.75 -9.28
N ARG A 254 0.88 -7.22 -8.08
CA ARG A 254 0.69 -6.48 -6.83
C ARG A 254 1.59 -5.25 -6.78
N LYS A 255 2.82 -5.36 -7.29
CA LYS A 255 3.73 -4.22 -7.42
C LYS A 255 3.15 -3.17 -8.36
N ILE A 256 2.73 -3.59 -9.56
CA ILE A 256 2.08 -2.70 -10.54
C ILE A 256 0.85 -2.02 -9.94
N ALA A 257 0.01 -2.76 -9.21
CA ALA A 257 -1.18 -2.21 -8.57
C ALA A 257 -0.85 -1.09 -7.56
N VAL A 258 0.19 -1.28 -6.73
CA VAL A 258 0.64 -0.24 -5.79
C VAL A 258 1.19 0.97 -6.54
N ASP A 259 1.96 0.76 -7.60
CA ASP A 259 2.52 1.86 -8.39
C ASP A 259 1.44 2.68 -9.11
N ILE A 260 0.36 2.03 -9.58
CA ILE A 260 -0.84 2.72 -10.09
C ILE A 260 -1.49 3.59 -9.02
N LEU A 261 -1.64 3.09 -7.78
CA LEU A 261 -2.22 3.86 -6.68
C LEU A 261 -1.32 5.03 -6.28
N ARG A 262 0.00 4.84 -6.24
CA ARG A 262 0.97 5.92 -6.00
C ARG A 262 0.91 7.00 -7.07
N HIS A 263 0.75 6.60 -8.34
CA HIS A 263 0.57 7.56 -9.42
C HIS A 263 -0.73 8.37 -9.25
N LYS A 264 -1.83 7.73 -8.83
CA LYS A 264 -3.09 8.43 -8.51
C LYS A 264 -2.95 9.38 -7.32
N GLU A 265 -2.23 8.97 -6.29
CA GLU A 265 -1.91 9.86 -5.17
C GLU A 265 -1.09 11.07 -5.62
N ALA A 266 -0.11 10.89 -6.51
CA ALA A 266 0.65 12.00 -7.08
C ALA A 266 -0.25 12.95 -7.90
N GLN A 267 -1.24 12.44 -8.63
CA GLN A 267 -2.25 13.27 -9.30
C GLN A 267 -3.08 14.08 -8.28
N ASN A 268 -3.49 13.47 -7.17
CA ASN A 268 -4.21 14.16 -6.11
C ASN A 268 -3.34 15.25 -5.46
N CYS A 269 -2.06 14.99 -5.20
CA CYS A 269 -1.13 16.02 -4.68
C CYS A 269 -0.99 17.19 -5.65
N GLY A 270 -0.98 16.92 -6.96
CA GLY A 270 -1.02 17.95 -8.01
C GLY A 270 -2.27 18.82 -7.91
N PHE A 271 -3.44 18.21 -7.76
CA PHE A 271 -4.71 18.93 -7.54
C PHE A 271 -4.67 19.79 -6.27
N ILE A 272 -4.22 19.22 -5.14
CA ILE A 272 -4.17 19.91 -3.84
C ILE A 272 -3.21 21.11 -3.89
N ASN A 273 -2.07 20.98 -4.57
CA ASN A 273 -1.12 22.07 -4.78
C ASN A 273 -1.71 23.23 -5.59
N ALA A 274 -2.62 22.95 -6.53
CA ALA A 274 -3.29 23.97 -7.33
C ALA A 274 -4.34 24.75 -6.53
N LEU A 275 -4.92 24.14 -5.48
CA LEU A 275 -5.89 24.81 -4.62
C LEU A 275 -5.22 25.94 -3.81
N PRO A 276 -5.95 27.03 -3.50
CA PRO A 276 -5.49 28.09 -2.61
C PRO A 276 -5.36 27.58 -1.15
N ILE A 277 -4.98 28.50 -0.26
CA ILE A 277 -4.82 28.20 1.18
C ILE A 277 -6.15 27.74 1.78
N VAL A 278 -7.24 28.43 1.48
CA VAL A 278 -8.58 28.09 1.99
C VAL A 278 -9.37 27.43 0.87
N SER A 279 -9.94 26.27 1.14
CA SER A 279 -10.81 25.57 0.19
C SER A 279 -12.03 24.99 0.89
N MET A 280 -13.17 25.04 0.21
CA MET A 280 -14.45 24.57 0.72
C MET A 280 -15.01 23.48 -0.20
N THR A 281 -15.07 22.25 0.29
CA THR A 281 -15.64 21.13 -0.46
C THR A 281 -17.15 21.06 -0.23
N CYS A 282 -17.91 21.19 -1.31
CA CYS A 282 -19.37 21.20 -1.29
C CYS A 282 -19.97 19.94 -1.89
N GLY A 283 -20.97 19.38 -1.22
CA GLY A 283 -21.74 18.24 -1.73
C GLY A 283 -22.91 17.88 -0.82
N SER A 284 -23.98 17.34 -1.40
CA SER A 284 -25.12 16.85 -0.63
C SER A 284 -24.70 15.76 0.37
N MET A 285 -25.52 15.55 1.41
CA MET A 285 -25.29 14.47 2.39
C MET A 285 -25.06 13.14 1.66
N GLY A 286 -24.03 12.40 2.08
CA GLY A 286 -23.64 11.13 1.46
C GLY A 286 -22.70 11.22 0.24
N LYS A 287 -22.38 12.42 -0.28
CA LYS A 287 -21.43 12.57 -1.42
C LYS A 287 -19.94 12.52 -1.04
N HIS A 288 -19.57 11.96 0.11
CA HIS A 288 -18.17 11.83 0.54
C HIS A 288 -17.40 13.15 0.73
N LYS A 289 -18.07 14.27 1.03
CA LYS A 289 -17.42 15.58 1.27
C LYS A 289 -16.35 15.54 2.37
N THR A 290 -16.68 14.96 3.52
CA THR A 290 -15.77 14.81 4.66
C THR A 290 -14.62 13.86 4.32
N THR A 291 -14.92 12.81 3.55
CA THR A 291 -13.92 11.86 3.06
C THR A 291 -12.88 12.54 2.17
N ILE A 292 -13.30 13.44 1.28
CA ILE A 292 -12.41 14.17 0.39
C ILE A 292 -11.52 15.13 1.18
N ILE A 293 -12.07 15.96 2.07
CA ILE A 293 -11.25 16.89 2.87
C ILE A 293 -10.28 16.14 3.78
N THR A 294 -10.65 14.96 4.29
CA THR A 294 -9.74 14.11 5.07
C THR A 294 -8.61 13.56 4.19
N ASP A 295 -8.92 13.08 2.98
CA ASP A 295 -7.91 12.59 2.04
C ASP A 295 -6.93 13.70 1.65
N MET A 296 -7.44 14.90 1.41
CA MET A 296 -6.65 16.11 1.13
C MET A 296 -5.74 16.48 2.29
N ALA A 297 -6.27 16.48 3.52
CA ALA A 297 -5.49 16.82 4.71
C ALA A 297 -4.34 15.83 4.94
N LEU A 298 -4.59 14.52 4.78
CA LEU A 298 -3.55 13.50 4.88
C LEU A 298 -2.44 13.69 3.82
N SER A 299 -2.80 14.00 2.57
CA SER A 299 -1.80 14.33 1.54
C SER A 299 -1.05 15.61 1.88
N GLN A 300 -1.75 16.64 2.35
CA GLN A 300 -1.18 17.95 2.62
C GLN A 300 -0.15 17.92 3.75
N ASP A 301 -0.37 17.13 4.81
CA ASP A 301 0.64 16.86 5.85
C ASP A 301 1.95 16.34 5.23
N VAL A 302 1.84 15.28 4.41
CA VAL A 302 3.00 14.69 3.73
C VAL A 302 3.66 15.68 2.78
N MET A 303 2.87 16.46 2.04
CA MET A 303 3.36 17.48 1.12
C MET A 303 4.10 18.60 1.85
N PHE A 304 3.62 19.05 3.02
CA PHE A 304 4.34 20.02 3.85
C PHE A 304 5.67 19.47 4.34
N ARG A 305 5.71 18.23 4.84
CA ARG A 305 6.96 17.57 5.25
C ARG A 305 7.94 17.42 4.08
N GLN A 306 7.47 17.01 2.91
CA GLN A 306 8.30 16.92 1.71
C GLN A 306 8.81 18.29 1.24
N LYS A 307 7.96 19.32 1.29
CA LYS A 307 8.35 20.68 0.90
C LYS A 307 9.35 21.29 1.87
N ALA A 308 9.19 21.05 3.17
CA ALA A 308 10.16 21.45 4.19
C ALA A 308 11.52 20.79 3.93
N LEU A 309 11.55 19.49 3.62
CA LEU A 309 12.78 18.78 3.26
C LEU A 309 13.44 19.34 1.98
N GLU A 310 12.67 19.60 0.93
CA GLU A 310 13.18 20.19 -0.31
C GLU A 310 13.84 21.55 -0.05
N LEU A 311 13.21 22.40 0.77
CA LEU A 311 13.74 23.71 1.10
C LEU A 311 14.93 23.64 2.07
N LEU A 312 14.97 22.65 2.98
CA LEU A 312 16.14 22.37 3.83
C LEU A 312 17.35 22.03 2.98
N GLN A 313 17.20 21.10 2.03
CA GLN A 313 18.27 20.70 1.12
C GLN A 313 18.77 21.88 0.27
N LYS A 314 17.87 22.76 -0.18
CA LYS A 314 18.27 23.98 -0.89
C LYS A 314 19.09 24.91 0.00
N ASN A 315 18.70 25.10 1.26
CA ASN A 315 19.42 25.95 2.21
C ASN A 315 20.77 25.36 2.62
N ASP A 316 20.85 24.05 2.79
CA ASP A 316 22.09 23.30 3.03
C ASP A 316 23.12 23.57 1.91
N MET A 317 22.68 23.40 0.65
CA MET A 317 23.52 23.61 -0.53
C MET A 317 24.00 25.06 -0.72
N ARG A 318 23.37 26.07 -0.10
CA ARG A 318 23.86 27.46 -0.14
C ARG A 318 25.19 27.60 0.63
N PHE A 319 25.40 26.81 1.68
CA PHE A 319 26.65 26.77 2.46
C PHE A 319 27.12 25.32 2.71
N PRO A 320 27.74 24.66 1.70
CA PRO A 320 28.07 23.24 1.76
C PRO A 320 29.08 22.86 2.86
N ASN A 321 29.94 23.81 3.24
CA ASN A 321 30.97 23.59 4.26
C ASN A 321 30.49 23.90 5.68
N PHE A 322 29.24 24.36 5.84
CA PHE A 322 28.68 24.64 7.16
C PHE A 322 28.34 23.31 7.89
N PRO A 323 28.66 23.18 9.18
CA PRO A 323 28.38 21.96 9.96
C PRO A 323 26.90 21.87 10.36
N TRP A 324 26.01 21.59 9.40
CA TRP A 324 24.56 21.55 9.59
C TRP A 324 24.08 20.57 10.67
N ILE A 325 24.67 19.37 10.74
CA ILE A 325 24.33 18.36 11.75
C ILE A 325 24.52 18.90 13.17
N ALA A 326 25.53 19.74 13.41
CA ALA A 326 25.76 20.33 14.73
C ALA A 326 24.63 21.33 15.11
N LEU A 327 24.18 22.13 14.13
CA LEU A 327 23.02 23.01 14.31
C LEU A 327 21.75 22.24 14.59
N GLU A 328 21.47 21.20 13.81
CA GLU A 328 20.31 20.33 13.98
C GLU A 328 20.27 19.70 15.39
N MET A 329 21.41 19.19 15.86
CA MET A 329 21.50 18.58 17.19
C MET A 329 21.32 19.60 18.32
N GLU A 330 21.78 20.85 18.14
CA GLU A 330 21.48 21.93 19.11
C GLU A 330 20.00 22.28 19.11
N VAL A 331 19.37 22.38 17.93
CA VAL A 331 17.94 22.67 17.79
C VAL A 331 17.10 21.60 18.49
N ARG A 332 17.41 20.31 18.29
CA ARG A 332 16.72 19.21 18.99
C ARG A 332 16.80 19.35 20.50
N LYS A 333 17.99 19.61 21.06
CA LYS A 333 18.15 19.86 22.51
C LYS A 333 17.35 21.09 22.97
N CYS A 334 17.32 22.15 22.17
CA CYS A 334 16.51 23.33 22.47
C CYS A 334 15.00 23.03 22.44
N MET A 335 14.53 22.11 21.58
CA MET A 335 13.16 21.64 21.57
C MET A 335 12.84 20.79 22.82
N GLU A 336 13.74 19.87 23.19
CA GLU A 336 13.62 19.04 24.41
C GLU A 336 13.52 19.90 25.68
N HIS A 337 14.29 20.99 25.75
CA HIS A 337 14.26 21.94 26.87
C HIS A 337 13.19 23.03 26.72
N HIS A 338 12.31 22.95 25.72
CA HIS A 338 11.24 23.92 25.46
C HIS A 338 11.72 25.38 25.30
N VAL A 339 12.95 25.56 24.80
CA VAL A 339 13.47 26.87 24.38
C VAL A 339 12.95 27.21 22.98
N ILE A 340 12.84 26.20 22.12
CA ILE A 340 12.24 26.29 20.78
C ILE A 340 10.93 25.49 20.78
N TYR A 341 9.81 26.17 20.54
CA TYR A 341 8.48 25.55 20.52
C TYR A 341 7.53 26.11 19.45
N ASN A 342 7.91 27.19 18.78
CA ASN A 342 7.21 27.79 17.64
C ASN A 342 8.17 28.59 16.75
N LEU A 343 7.74 29.05 15.57
CA LEU A 343 8.57 29.81 14.63
C LEU A 343 9.04 31.14 15.21
N ALA A 344 8.23 31.79 16.06
CA ALA A 344 8.63 33.03 16.74
C ALA A 344 9.78 32.81 17.75
N SER A 345 9.76 31.71 18.52
CA SER A 345 10.83 31.35 19.45
C SER A 345 12.14 31.07 18.72
N ILE A 346 12.08 30.50 17.51
CA ILE A 346 13.24 30.29 16.63
C ILE A 346 13.85 31.61 16.22
N GLU A 347 13.03 32.58 15.76
CA GLU A 347 13.54 33.91 15.40
C GLU A 347 14.25 34.58 16.58
N LYS A 348 13.64 34.53 17.77
CA LYS A 348 14.24 35.08 18.99
C LYS A 348 15.58 34.40 19.31
N TRP A 349 15.63 33.08 19.23
CA TRP A 349 16.85 32.30 19.49
C TRP A 349 17.95 32.60 18.46
N MET A 350 17.62 32.65 17.18
CA MET A 350 18.55 32.97 16.09
C MET A 350 19.07 34.40 16.16
N LYS A 351 18.21 35.36 16.51
CA LYS A 351 18.61 36.76 16.71
C LYS A 351 19.66 36.87 17.83
N LEU A 352 19.42 36.20 18.96
CA LEU A 352 20.40 36.16 20.06
C LEU A 352 21.72 35.51 19.64
N LYS A 353 21.67 34.43 18.86
CA LYS A 353 22.86 33.75 18.33
C LYS A 353 23.66 34.67 17.40
N ARG A 354 22.97 35.43 16.55
CA ARG A 354 23.55 36.45 15.66
C ARG A 354 24.20 37.59 16.44
N GLU A 355 23.51 38.19 17.39
CA GLU A 355 24.02 39.29 18.21
C GLU A 355 25.31 38.89 18.98
N ARG A 356 25.36 37.65 19.48
CA ARG A 356 26.56 37.11 20.15
C ARG A 356 27.73 36.94 19.18
N PHE A 357 27.47 36.50 17.96
CA PHE A 357 28.50 36.38 16.93
C PHE A 357 29.03 37.75 16.50
N GLU A 358 28.14 38.72 16.24
CA GLU A 358 28.53 40.08 15.86
C GLU A 358 29.32 40.79 16.97
N LYS A 359 29.07 40.47 18.24
CA LYS A 359 29.81 41.05 19.39
C LYS A 359 31.18 40.42 19.65
N HIS A 360 31.29 39.11 19.51
CA HIS A 360 32.46 38.36 19.97
C HIS A 360 33.29 37.72 18.84
N HIS A 361 32.76 37.69 17.61
CA HIS A 361 33.35 37.05 16.43
C HIS A 361 33.81 35.60 16.67
N ASN A 362 33.16 34.90 17.60
CA ASN A 362 33.54 33.54 17.99
C ASN A 362 32.79 32.49 17.15
N ALA A 363 33.40 32.10 16.03
CA ALA A 363 32.86 31.06 15.14
C ALA A 363 32.81 29.67 15.79
N LYS A 364 33.71 29.35 16.72
CA LYS A 364 33.73 28.03 17.39
C LYS A 364 32.45 27.76 18.16
N TRP A 365 31.89 28.78 18.82
CA TRP A 365 30.69 28.63 19.64
C TRP A 365 29.39 28.94 18.89
N GLN A 366 29.38 29.96 18.02
CA GLN A 366 28.14 30.38 17.35
C GLN A 366 27.94 29.73 15.98
N LEU A 367 29.02 29.31 15.30
CA LEU A 367 29.00 28.70 13.97
C LEU A 367 29.65 27.30 13.95
N TYR A 368 29.81 26.68 15.13
CA TYR A 368 30.36 25.33 15.31
C TYR A 368 31.73 25.09 14.65
N GLY A 369 32.55 26.15 14.56
CA GLY A 369 33.88 26.06 13.95
C GLY A 369 33.89 26.25 12.42
N TYR A 370 32.81 26.73 11.82
CA TYR A 370 32.79 27.15 10.41
C TYR A 370 33.83 28.25 10.14
N ASP A 371 34.70 27.99 9.15
CA ASP A 371 35.74 28.93 8.71
C ASP A 371 35.15 29.96 7.74
N TYR A 372 34.64 31.05 8.31
CA TYR A 372 34.01 32.10 7.53
C TYR A 372 35.00 32.98 6.77
N ASP A 373 36.29 32.97 7.13
CA ASP A 373 37.34 33.71 6.42
C ASP A 373 37.66 33.04 5.09
N LEU A 374 37.66 31.70 5.06
CA LEU A 374 37.87 30.93 3.83
C LEU A 374 36.63 30.85 2.94
N TYR A 375 35.46 30.58 3.53
CA TYR A 375 34.23 30.27 2.77
C TYR A 375 33.24 31.43 2.65
N GLY A 376 33.43 32.51 3.41
CA GLY A 376 32.55 33.67 3.41
C GLY A 376 31.24 33.47 4.19
N LEU A 377 30.57 34.60 4.46
CA LEU A 377 29.28 34.68 5.16
C LEU A 377 28.10 34.98 4.22
N THR A 378 28.36 35.18 2.94
CA THR A 378 27.36 35.56 1.95
C THR A 378 27.36 34.58 0.79
N TYR A 379 26.18 34.24 0.31
CA TYR A 379 25.96 33.43 -0.88
C TYR A 379 25.11 34.24 -1.86
N ASN A 380 25.45 34.24 -3.15
CA ASN A 380 24.69 34.96 -4.17
C ASN A 380 24.23 33.99 -5.25
N ASP A 381 22.91 33.91 -5.47
CA ASP A 381 22.30 33.11 -6.53
C ASP A 381 21.95 33.93 -7.79
N GLU A 382 22.51 35.13 -7.91
CA GLU A 382 22.24 36.15 -8.95
C GLU A 382 20.85 36.81 -8.88
N LEU A 383 19.92 36.27 -8.08
CA LEU A 383 18.63 36.89 -7.79
C LEU A 383 18.69 37.69 -6.49
N LYS A 384 19.35 37.14 -5.48
CA LYS A 384 19.48 37.72 -4.14
C LYS A 384 20.78 37.26 -3.48
N ALA A 385 21.44 38.21 -2.81
CA ALA A 385 22.48 37.88 -1.84
C ALA A 385 21.86 37.42 -0.51
N TYR A 386 22.22 36.24 -0.05
CA TYR A 386 21.82 35.66 1.23
C TYR A 386 22.95 35.79 2.23
N TYR A 387 22.63 36.27 3.42
CA TYR A 387 23.54 36.25 4.56
C TYR A 387 23.37 34.94 5.34
N LEU A 388 24.47 34.39 5.86
CA LEU A 388 24.50 33.10 6.55
C LEU A 388 23.41 32.99 7.62
N PHE A 389 23.30 33.94 8.55
CA PHE A 389 22.31 33.86 9.64
C PHE A 389 20.85 33.90 9.16
N ASP A 390 20.56 34.54 8.03
CA ASP A 390 19.21 34.54 7.46
C ASP A 390 18.88 33.15 6.92
N VAL A 391 19.84 32.50 6.26
CA VAL A 391 19.71 31.10 5.80
C VAL A 391 19.61 30.15 6.98
N LEU A 392 20.42 30.32 8.03
CA LEU A 392 20.32 29.53 9.25
C LEU A 392 18.93 29.66 9.89
N THR A 393 18.38 30.88 9.95
CA THR A 393 17.06 31.11 10.53
C THR A 393 15.97 30.38 9.75
N ASN A 394 16.00 30.48 8.43
CA ASN A 394 15.06 29.75 7.57
C ASN A 394 15.26 28.24 7.65
N TYR A 395 16.51 27.77 7.68
CA TYR A 395 16.83 26.36 7.85
C TYR A 395 16.25 25.82 9.16
N VAL A 396 16.46 26.50 10.30
CA VAL A 396 15.94 26.05 11.60
C VAL A 396 14.41 26.03 11.63
N LYS A 397 13.74 27.03 11.03
CA LYS A 397 12.27 27.03 10.88
C LYS A 397 11.78 25.83 10.07
N LEU A 398 12.41 25.55 8.92
CA LEU A 398 12.05 24.40 8.09
C LEU A 398 12.36 23.07 8.80
N TYR A 399 13.46 23.00 9.54
CA TYR A 399 13.85 21.83 10.31
C TYR A 399 12.81 21.55 11.40
N PHE A 400 12.37 22.59 12.11
CA PHE A 400 11.31 22.49 13.11
C PHE A 400 10.00 21.95 12.50
N ILE A 401 9.54 22.52 11.38
CA ILE A 401 8.34 22.03 10.67
C ILE A 401 8.52 20.57 10.22
N TYR A 402 9.72 20.21 9.76
CA TYR A 402 10.02 18.87 9.26
C TYR A 402 10.06 17.83 10.37
N VAL A 403 10.71 18.09 11.50
CA VAL A 403 10.97 17.07 12.55
C VAL A 403 9.86 16.89 13.58
N ILE A 404 8.82 17.73 13.57
CA ILE A 404 7.69 17.57 14.48
C ILE A 404 7.03 16.20 14.29
N GLU A 405 7.13 15.38 15.34
CA GLU A 405 6.54 14.04 15.38
C GLU A 405 5.02 14.09 15.53
N SER A 406 4.50 15.14 16.17
CA SER A 406 3.06 15.34 16.31
C SER A 406 2.39 15.58 14.95
N SER A 407 1.08 15.40 14.89
CA SER A 407 0.29 15.69 13.70
C SER A 407 0.44 17.17 13.29
N LEU A 408 0.57 17.43 11.99
CA LEU A 408 0.43 18.80 11.45
C LEU A 408 -1.05 19.16 11.22
N ILE A 409 -1.97 18.22 11.42
CA ILE A 409 -3.41 18.39 11.23
C ILE A 409 -4.05 18.78 12.56
N VAL A 410 -4.85 19.85 12.50
CA VAL A 410 -5.70 20.31 13.60
C VAL A 410 -7.15 20.25 13.12
N SER A 411 -8.00 19.50 13.82
CA SER A 411 -9.36 19.22 13.32
C SER A 411 -10.42 19.14 14.42
N ASN A 412 -11.67 19.49 14.06
CA ASN A 412 -12.84 19.31 14.93
C ASN A 412 -13.38 17.86 14.92
N TYR A 413 -12.73 16.94 14.22
CA TYR A 413 -12.97 15.50 14.29
C TYR A 413 -11.66 14.72 14.26
N SER A 414 -11.68 13.49 14.75
CA SER A 414 -10.47 12.67 14.83
C SER A 414 -10.02 12.18 13.46
N VAL A 415 -8.76 12.44 13.12
CA VAL A 415 -8.07 11.90 11.94
C VAL A 415 -6.77 11.22 12.39
N ARG A 416 -6.52 9.99 11.94
CA ARG A 416 -5.31 9.23 12.26
C ARG A 416 -4.29 9.31 11.12
N GLU A 417 -3.05 9.60 11.44
CA GLU A 417 -1.87 9.57 10.57
C GLU A 417 -1.02 8.32 10.84
N ASP A 418 -0.40 7.75 9.79
CA ASP A 418 0.52 6.60 9.92
C ASP A 418 1.94 6.97 9.48
N SER A 419 2.25 8.25 9.30
CA SER A 419 3.61 8.70 8.95
C SER A 419 4.53 8.49 10.15
N VAL A 420 5.74 7.97 9.91
CA VAL A 420 6.72 7.66 10.98
C VAL A 420 8.04 8.34 10.66
N LEU A 421 8.60 9.04 11.64
CA LEU A 421 9.96 9.59 11.58
C LEU A 421 10.96 8.50 11.93
N MET A 422 11.88 8.19 11.01
CA MET A 422 12.94 7.22 11.23
C MET A 422 14.22 7.96 11.63
N ASP A 423 14.70 7.74 12.86
CA ASP A 423 15.93 8.36 13.36
C ASP A 423 17.00 7.31 13.69
N GLY A 424 18.21 7.54 13.18
CA GLY A 424 19.41 6.74 13.44
C GLY A 424 20.48 7.48 14.25
N GLY A 425 20.16 8.67 14.79
CA GLY A 425 21.08 9.55 15.53
C GLY A 425 21.71 10.68 14.71
N ASN A 426 21.32 10.82 13.44
CA ASN A 426 21.78 11.88 12.52
C ASN A 426 20.56 12.64 11.98
N PHE A 427 20.55 13.01 10.69
CA PHE A 427 19.37 13.59 10.04
C PHE A 427 18.22 12.55 10.01
N PRO A 428 17.01 12.90 10.46
CA PRO A 428 15.91 11.95 10.57
C PRO A 428 15.12 11.90 9.25
N MET A 429 14.49 10.78 8.89
CA MET A 429 13.80 10.62 7.60
C MET A 429 12.36 10.14 7.77
N TRP A 430 11.41 10.83 7.15
CA TRP A 430 10.00 10.39 7.17
C TRP A 430 9.71 9.23 6.22
N SER A 431 9.01 8.22 6.74
CA SER A 431 8.30 7.21 5.95
C SER A 431 6.81 7.60 5.84
N SER A 432 6.40 8.13 4.70
CA SER A 432 5.05 8.67 4.47
C SER A 432 4.18 7.92 3.45
N ASP A 433 4.68 6.83 2.84
CA ASP A 433 3.89 6.02 1.88
C ASP A 433 2.60 5.44 2.49
N PHE A 434 1.44 5.82 1.94
CA PHE A 434 0.12 5.36 2.39
C PHE A 434 -0.17 3.88 2.09
N PHE A 435 0.51 3.28 1.10
CA PHE A 435 0.20 1.93 0.59
C PHE A 435 1.03 0.81 1.23
N VAL A 436 1.77 1.14 2.29
CA VAL A 436 2.57 0.20 3.07
C VAL A 436 1.83 -0.23 4.33
N LYS A 437 1.97 -1.50 4.70
CA LYS A 437 1.44 -2.00 5.96
C LYS A 437 2.33 -1.50 7.11
N ARG A 438 1.76 -0.67 7.98
CA ARG A 438 2.39 -0.16 9.21
C ARG A 438 1.64 -0.65 10.45
N ASP A 439 2.35 -0.73 11.57
CA ASP A 439 1.75 -0.98 12.87
C ASP A 439 1.01 0.28 13.34
N LYS A 440 -0.16 0.07 13.96
CA LYS A 440 -1.04 1.13 14.46
C LYS A 440 -0.47 1.77 15.73
N SER A 441 0.42 1.08 16.43
CA SER A 441 1.11 1.60 17.62
C SER A 441 1.99 2.82 17.33
N LEU A 442 2.43 2.98 16.07
CA LEU A 442 3.27 4.09 15.60
C LEU A 442 2.45 5.23 14.96
N SER A 443 1.12 5.13 14.99
CA SER A 443 0.22 6.13 14.43
C SER A 443 -0.03 7.28 15.41
N HIS A 444 -0.24 8.48 14.88
CA HIS A 444 -0.62 9.66 15.64
C HIS A 444 -2.04 10.11 15.24
N ASN A 445 -2.73 10.83 16.12
CA ASN A 445 -4.01 11.45 15.79
C ASN A 445 -3.82 12.96 15.62
N ALA A 446 -4.70 13.55 14.82
CA ALA A 446 -4.83 15.00 14.67
C ALA A 446 -5.08 15.67 16.01
N HIS A 447 -4.55 16.88 16.15
CA HIS A 447 -4.82 17.72 17.31
C HIS A 447 -6.26 18.20 17.29
N ILE A 448 -6.85 18.35 18.48
CA ILE A 448 -8.21 18.90 18.62
C ILE A 448 -8.17 20.36 18.20
N LEU A 449 -9.05 20.75 17.28
CA LEU A 449 -9.20 22.12 16.88
C LEU A 449 -9.88 22.95 17.97
N ASP A 450 -9.05 23.73 18.66
CA ASP A 450 -9.50 24.83 19.50
C ASP A 450 -9.77 26.07 18.63
N PHE A 451 -11.04 26.39 18.37
CA PHE A 451 -11.41 27.53 17.54
C PHE A 451 -10.92 28.87 18.10
N ASP A 452 -10.70 29.00 19.40
CA ASP A 452 -10.14 30.24 19.96
C ASP A 452 -8.72 30.49 19.49
N THR A 453 -7.96 29.48 19.06
CA THR A 453 -6.63 29.68 18.45
C THR A 453 -6.71 30.41 17.10
N LEU A 454 -7.84 30.29 16.39
CA LEU A 454 -8.07 30.85 15.06
C LEU A 454 -8.80 32.21 15.08
N ARG A 455 -9.40 32.58 16.22
CA ARG A 455 -10.11 33.88 16.37
C ARG A 455 -9.08 34.98 16.62
N LEU A 456 -9.13 36.13 15.94
CA LEU A 456 -8.21 37.26 16.25
C LEU A 456 -8.81 38.28 17.22
N GLY A 457 -10.14 38.26 17.38
CA GLY A 457 -10.90 39.17 18.22
C GLY A 457 -11.23 38.56 19.57
N ARG A 458 -12.50 38.67 19.98
CA ARG A 458 -12.98 38.09 21.24
C ARG A 458 -12.94 36.56 21.19
N LYS A 459 -12.75 35.96 22.36
CA LYS A 459 -12.60 34.51 22.57
C LYS A 459 -13.78 33.97 23.36
N VAL A 460 -14.18 32.73 23.11
CA VAL A 460 -15.24 32.09 23.90
C VAL A 460 -14.73 31.79 25.30
N ILE A 461 -13.48 31.36 25.42
CA ILE A 461 -12.77 31.20 26.69
C ILE A 461 -11.89 32.44 26.92
N ALA A 462 -12.14 33.18 27.99
CA ALA A 462 -11.47 34.46 28.25
C ALA A 462 -9.94 34.36 28.32
N ASP A 463 -9.42 33.40 29.09
CA ASP A 463 -7.98 33.19 29.30
C ASP A 463 -7.52 31.83 28.76
N ASN A 464 -7.78 31.59 27.48
CA ASN A 464 -7.36 30.36 26.84
C ASN A 464 -5.82 30.29 26.72
N ILE A 465 -5.22 29.27 27.34
CA ILE A 465 -3.76 29.02 27.34
C ILE A 465 -3.22 28.82 25.92
N ASN A 466 -4.03 28.29 25.01
CA ASN A 466 -3.62 28.02 23.63
C ASN A 466 -3.72 29.25 22.71
N ASN A 467 -4.18 30.39 23.22
CA ASN A 467 -4.40 31.56 22.38
C ASN A 467 -3.10 32.02 21.68
N GLY A 468 -3.14 32.14 20.34
CA GLY A 468 -2.00 32.57 19.53
C GLY A 468 -0.91 31.53 19.33
N SER A 469 -1.14 30.26 19.70
CA SER A 469 -0.14 29.20 19.57
C SER A 469 -0.03 28.60 18.16
N PHE A 470 -1.09 28.67 17.35
CA PHE A 470 -1.13 28.05 16.03
C PHE A 470 -0.50 28.95 14.96
N GLU A 471 0.63 28.52 14.40
CA GLU A 471 1.38 29.28 13.39
C GLU A 471 1.36 28.65 11.99
N PHE A 472 1.42 27.32 11.90
CA PHE A 472 1.47 26.55 10.65
C PHE A 472 0.80 25.18 10.81
N GLY A 473 0.42 24.55 9.69
CA GLY A 473 -0.22 23.24 9.65
C GLY A 473 -1.46 23.19 8.77
N VAL A 474 -2.24 22.12 8.92
CA VAL A 474 -3.47 21.89 8.16
C VAL A 474 -4.67 22.00 9.10
N VAL A 475 -5.53 22.99 8.88
CA VAL A 475 -6.79 23.14 9.61
C VAL A 475 -7.89 22.42 8.84
N LEU A 476 -8.58 21.50 9.51
CA LEU A 476 -9.59 20.64 8.90
C LEU A 476 -10.91 20.78 9.67
N ILE A 477 -11.92 21.38 9.04
CA ILE A 477 -13.22 21.68 9.68
C ILE A 477 -14.32 20.96 8.92
N THR A 478 -15.04 20.06 9.58
CA THR A 478 -16.31 19.56 9.06
C THR A 478 -17.47 20.42 9.54
N GLU A 479 -18.46 20.63 8.66
CA GLU A 479 -19.69 21.39 8.90
C GLU A 479 -19.42 22.83 9.36
N VAL A 480 -18.52 23.53 8.67
CA VAL A 480 -18.10 24.90 9.02
C VAL A 480 -19.27 25.88 9.07
N GLY A 481 -20.32 25.68 8.28
CA GLY A 481 -21.52 26.50 8.30
C GLY A 481 -22.29 26.42 9.62
N LYS A 482 -22.23 25.30 10.36
CA LYS A 482 -22.87 25.19 11.68
C LYS A 482 -22.12 25.96 12.77
N GLU A 483 -20.80 26.07 12.67
CA GLU A 483 -19.98 26.87 13.58
C GLU A 483 -20.09 28.37 13.27
N ARG A 484 -20.09 28.73 11.98
CA ARG A 484 -20.04 30.12 11.53
C ARG A 484 -21.40 30.76 11.33
N GLY A 485 -22.43 29.99 11.00
CA GLY A 485 -23.75 30.47 10.63
C GLY A 485 -23.77 31.23 9.30
N ASN A 486 -24.95 31.36 8.72
CA ASN A 486 -25.15 32.20 7.53
C ASN A 486 -25.55 33.64 7.90
N ASN A 487 -25.58 34.54 6.89
CA ASN A 487 -25.94 35.94 7.11
C ASN A 487 -27.37 36.16 7.61
N LEU A 488 -28.33 35.28 7.29
CA LEU A 488 -29.71 35.31 7.77
C LEU A 488 -29.80 34.91 9.24
N GLU A 489 -29.10 33.84 9.65
CA GLU A 489 -29.04 33.37 11.04
C GLU A 489 -28.36 34.41 11.94
N LEU A 490 -27.34 35.08 11.42
CA LEU A 490 -26.60 36.11 12.14
C LEU A 490 -27.24 37.50 12.10
N LYS A 491 -28.48 37.67 11.60
CA LYS A 491 -29.12 38.99 11.51
C LYS A 491 -29.24 39.69 12.86
N GLU A 492 -29.58 38.93 13.91
CA GLU A 492 -29.82 39.46 15.25
C GLU A 492 -28.53 39.68 16.06
N VAL A 493 -27.42 39.05 15.63
CA VAL A 493 -26.11 39.15 16.28
C VAL A 493 -25.46 40.50 15.97
N LYS A 494 -25.04 41.24 17.00
CA LYS A 494 -24.37 42.55 16.86
C LYS A 494 -22.89 42.46 17.20
N LYS A 495 -22.05 43.21 16.46
CA LYS A 495 -20.59 43.26 16.69
C LYS A 495 -20.20 43.90 18.03
N GLY A 496 -21.01 44.84 18.52
CA GLY A 496 -20.73 45.60 19.75
C GLY A 496 -21.07 44.90 21.06
N THR A 497 -21.55 43.65 21.04
CA THR A 497 -21.86 42.92 22.28
C THR A 497 -20.59 42.53 23.03
N LEU A 498 -20.71 42.44 24.36
CA LEU A 498 -19.62 41.97 25.23
C LEU A 498 -19.36 40.47 25.06
N GLU A 499 -20.41 39.70 24.83
CA GLU A 499 -20.32 38.27 24.55
C GLU A 499 -19.68 38.00 23.19
N THR A 500 -18.87 36.95 23.14
CA THR A 500 -18.17 36.50 21.94
C THR A 500 -19.17 35.90 20.95
N ASN A 501 -19.07 36.33 19.70
CA ASN A 501 -19.92 35.87 18.61
C ASN A 501 -19.17 35.92 17.26
N GLN A 502 -19.80 35.37 16.24
CA GLN A 502 -19.22 35.20 14.91
C GLN A 502 -18.91 36.53 14.19
N LYS A 503 -19.43 37.68 14.67
CA LYS A 503 -19.14 39.02 14.10
C LYS A 503 -18.03 39.77 14.83
N ASN A 504 -17.72 39.42 16.08
CA ASN A 504 -16.71 40.12 16.91
C ASN A 504 -15.46 39.28 17.21
N ASP A 505 -15.43 38.02 16.77
CA ASP A 505 -14.30 37.10 16.93
C ASP A 505 -13.19 37.23 15.87
N LEU A 506 -13.44 37.97 14.79
CA LEU A 506 -12.50 38.25 13.70
C LEU A 506 -11.91 36.99 13.03
N PHE A 507 -12.61 35.85 13.05
CA PHE A 507 -12.16 34.62 12.41
C PHE A 507 -11.95 34.77 10.88
N ASN A 508 -12.83 35.52 10.20
CA ASN A 508 -12.68 35.77 8.76
C ASN A 508 -11.38 36.55 8.45
N ASN A 509 -10.97 37.46 9.34
CA ASN A 509 -9.71 38.19 9.18
C ASN A 509 -8.50 37.26 9.38
N TRP A 510 -8.62 36.28 10.27
CA TRP A 510 -7.60 35.25 10.40
C TRP A 510 -7.41 34.48 9.09
N LEU A 511 -8.50 34.03 8.45
CA LEU A 511 -8.41 33.35 7.15
C LEU A 511 -7.70 34.18 6.08
N LYS A 512 -7.92 35.51 6.06
CA LYS A 512 -7.25 36.45 5.15
C LYS A 512 -5.74 36.58 5.41
N MET A 513 -5.33 36.53 6.68
CA MET A 513 -3.97 36.87 7.10
C MET A 513 -3.10 35.66 7.46
N CYS A 514 -3.67 34.47 7.62
CA CYS A 514 -3.01 33.27 8.14
C CYS A 514 -1.77 32.86 7.31
N ARG A 515 -1.70 33.24 6.03
CA ARG A 515 -0.50 33.07 5.19
C ARG A 515 0.76 33.68 5.82
N HIS A 516 0.64 34.86 6.43
CA HIS A 516 1.78 35.65 6.87
C HIS A 516 2.51 35.06 8.07
N SER A 517 1.79 34.36 8.97
CA SER A 517 2.41 33.68 10.12
C SER A 517 3.17 32.41 9.72
N ALA A 518 2.77 31.77 8.61
CA ALA A 518 3.25 30.44 8.23
C ALA A 518 4.24 30.42 7.05
N THR A 519 4.70 31.58 6.57
CA THR A 519 5.54 31.65 5.37
C THR A 519 7.03 31.51 5.72
N VAL A 520 7.68 30.50 5.15
CA VAL A 520 9.13 30.29 5.27
C VAL A 520 9.71 30.07 3.87
N GLU A 521 10.78 30.78 3.50
CA GLU A 521 11.37 30.75 2.14
C GLU A 521 10.31 30.94 1.02
N ASN A 522 9.42 31.93 1.20
CA ASN A 522 8.32 32.27 0.28
C ASN A 522 7.27 31.16 0.07
N PHE A 523 7.28 30.10 0.88
CA PHE A 523 6.27 29.05 0.85
C PHE A 523 5.39 29.08 2.11
N PRO A 524 4.05 29.14 1.98
CA PRO A 524 3.15 29.12 3.13
C PRO A 524 2.87 27.70 3.61
N PHE A 525 3.30 27.37 4.82
CA PHE A 525 3.03 26.09 5.49
C PHE A 525 1.66 26.07 6.18
N ILE A 526 0.63 26.59 5.53
CA ILE A 526 -0.74 26.62 6.07
C ILE A 526 -1.78 26.32 5.00
N LYS A 527 -2.72 25.45 5.34
CA LYS A 527 -3.89 25.08 4.51
C LYS A 527 -5.11 24.91 5.39
N VAL A 528 -6.27 25.33 4.88
CA VAL A 528 -7.57 25.22 5.53
C VAL A 528 -8.51 24.48 4.59
N PHE A 529 -8.91 23.27 4.99
CA PHE A 529 -9.92 22.47 4.30
C PHE A 529 -11.21 22.48 5.10
N THR A 530 -12.29 22.88 4.46
CA THR A 530 -13.63 22.89 5.06
C THR A 530 -14.60 22.10 4.22
N ASP A 531 -15.62 21.51 4.83
CA ASP A 531 -16.75 20.94 4.09
C ASP A 531 -18.08 21.60 4.44
N GLU A 532 -18.98 21.63 3.45
CA GLU A 532 -20.35 22.09 3.63
C GLU A 532 -21.29 21.42 2.61
N GLN A 533 -22.61 21.47 2.85
CA GLN A 533 -23.61 20.98 1.91
C GLN A 533 -23.86 21.97 0.77
N ARG A 534 -23.86 23.26 1.09
CA ARG A 534 -24.16 24.37 0.19
C ARG A 534 -23.17 25.49 0.43
N PRO A 535 -22.59 26.08 -0.62
CA PRO A 535 -21.64 27.17 -0.42
C PRO A 535 -22.25 28.39 0.29
N GLU A 536 -23.55 28.66 0.11
CA GLU A 536 -24.24 29.82 0.69
C GLU A 536 -24.51 29.69 2.19
N SER A 537 -24.29 28.49 2.76
CA SER A 537 -24.38 28.27 4.21
C SER A 537 -23.25 28.96 4.96
N TRP A 538 -22.11 29.21 4.30
CA TRP A 538 -21.02 29.97 4.88
C TRP A 538 -21.11 31.45 4.47
N GLY A 539 -20.87 32.36 5.41
CA GLY A 539 -20.95 33.80 5.15
C GLY A 539 -20.11 34.24 3.95
N ALA A 540 -20.67 35.12 3.11
CA ALA A 540 -20.08 35.54 1.83
C ALA A 540 -18.61 36.00 1.96
N ASP A 541 -18.30 36.81 2.98
CA ASP A 541 -16.94 37.32 3.22
C ASP A 541 -15.89 36.23 3.49
N ALA A 542 -16.30 35.09 4.05
CA ALA A 542 -15.40 33.95 4.27
C ALA A 542 -15.36 33.01 3.06
N ARG A 543 -16.50 32.85 2.38
CA ARG A 543 -16.63 32.05 1.16
C ARG A 543 -15.79 32.62 0.02
N ASP A 544 -15.79 33.93 -0.18
CA ASP A 544 -15.07 34.59 -1.28
C ASP A 544 -13.53 34.42 -1.18
N LEU A 545 -13.02 34.00 -0.01
CA LEU A 545 -11.61 33.68 0.22
C LEU A 545 -11.24 32.24 -0.19
N ALA A 546 -12.24 31.39 -0.38
CA ALA A 546 -12.07 29.97 -0.63
C ALA A 546 -12.38 29.64 -2.08
N ASP A 547 -11.64 28.69 -2.65
CA ASP A 547 -12.12 27.99 -3.84
C ASP A 547 -13.15 26.93 -3.42
N ILE A 548 -14.28 26.91 -4.12
CA ILE A 548 -15.36 25.97 -3.91
C ILE A 548 -15.08 24.73 -4.76
N VAL A 549 -14.88 23.60 -4.08
CA VAL A 549 -14.70 22.28 -4.71
C VAL A 549 -16.05 21.55 -4.66
N THR A 550 -16.83 21.63 -5.73
CA THR A 550 -18.14 20.98 -5.81
C THR A 550 -18.03 19.54 -6.31
N ILE A 551 -18.63 18.60 -5.58
CA ILE A 551 -18.67 17.18 -5.97
C ILE A 551 -19.83 16.96 -6.95
N ILE A 552 -19.49 16.73 -8.23
CA ILE A 552 -20.47 16.45 -9.27
C ILE A 552 -21.02 15.03 -9.06
N SER A 553 -20.13 14.04 -9.15
CA SER A 553 -20.45 12.62 -9.08
C SER A 553 -19.27 11.81 -8.56
N THR A 554 -19.59 10.63 -8.02
CA THR A 554 -18.61 9.63 -7.57
C THR A 554 -18.77 8.40 -8.45
N GLY A 555 -17.69 7.98 -9.10
CA GLY A 555 -17.65 6.76 -9.89
C GLY A 555 -17.65 5.51 -9.02
N GLU A 556 -17.88 4.36 -9.65
CA GLU A 556 -17.81 3.06 -9.00
C GLU A 556 -16.38 2.74 -8.52
N THR A 557 -16.28 1.83 -7.56
CA THR A 557 -14.99 1.37 -7.05
C THR A 557 -14.35 0.41 -8.05
N HIS A 558 -13.16 0.79 -8.54
CA HIS A 558 -12.34 -0.03 -9.41
C HIS A 558 -11.17 -0.63 -8.65
N VAL A 559 -10.61 -1.73 -9.16
CA VAL A 559 -9.45 -2.40 -8.58
C VAL A 559 -8.23 -2.16 -9.47
N ALA A 560 -7.14 -1.63 -8.89
CA ALA A 560 -5.89 -1.36 -9.61
C ALA A 560 -5.08 -2.63 -9.98
N LEU A 561 -5.52 -3.81 -9.54
CA LEU A 561 -4.85 -5.09 -9.76
C LEU A 561 -5.06 -5.59 -11.20
N PRO A 562 -3.99 -5.76 -12.01
CA PRO A 562 -4.10 -6.25 -13.38
C PRO A 562 -4.74 -7.65 -13.48
N PHE A 563 -5.60 -7.83 -14.49
CA PHE A 563 -6.34 -9.07 -14.79
C PHE A 563 -7.30 -9.56 -13.69
N TYR A 564 -7.72 -8.67 -12.78
CA TYR A 564 -8.61 -9.05 -11.69
C TYR A 564 -10.08 -9.23 -12.09
N THR A 565 -10.50 -8.65 -13.21
CA THR A 565 -11.90 -8.65 -13.68
C THR A 565 -12.50 -10.06 -13.80
N LEU A 566 -11.72 -11.04 -14.26
CA LEU A 566 -12.16 -12.44 -14.35
C LEU A 566 -12.31 -13.08 -12.96
N GLU A 567 -11.37 -12.82 -12.05
CA GLU A 567 -11.41 -13.31 -10.67
C GLU A 567 -12.62 -12.74 -9.92
N GLU A 568 -12.87 -11.44 -10.10
CA GLU A 568 -14.00 -10.71 -9.54
C GLU A 568 -15.34 -11.30 -10.01
N MET A 569 -15.51 -11.51 -11.31
CA MET A 569 -16.73 -12.09 -11.89
C MET A 569 -17.03 -13.48 -11.30
N ILE A 570 -16.01 -14.33 -11.18
CA ILE A 570 -16.15 -15.68 -10.59
C ILE A 570 -16.54 -15.59 -9.11
N ALA A 571 -15.84 -14.73 -8.35
CA ALA A 571 -16.08 -14.56 -6.93
C ALA A 571 -17.48 -14.00 -6.65
N GLU A 572 -17.92 -12.99 -7.39
CA GLU A 572 -19.22 -12.37 -7.23
C GLU A 572 -20.36 -13.33 -7.58
N LYS A 573 -20.26 -14.07 -8.69
CA LYS A 573 -21.25 -15.07 -9.09
C LYS A 573 -21.36 -16.19 -8.05
N ALA A 574 -20.23 -16.69 -7.57
CA ALA A 574 -20.19 -17.71 -6.52
C ALA A 574 -20.81 -17.19 -5.21
N PHE A 575 -20.51 -15.96 -4.81
CA PHE A 575 -21.03 -15.35 -3.58
C PHE A 575 -22.55 -15.09 -3.66
N LYS A 576 -23.05 -14.49 -4.75
CA LYS A 576 -24.49 -14.25 -4.96
C LYS A 576 -25.30 -15.54 -4.92
N TRP A 577 -24.82 -16.58 -5.62
CA TRP A 577 -25.44 -17.90 -5.59
C TRP A 577 -25.45 -18.50 -4.18
N PHE A 578 -24.33 -18.42 -3.46
CA PHE A 578 -24.20 -18.95 -2.11
C PHE A 578 -25.11 -18.21 -1.11
N ILE A 579 -25.17 -16.89 -1.14
CA ILE A 579 -25.98 -16.09 -0.21
C ILE A 579 -27.46 -16.40 -0.36
N LYS A 580 -27.96 -16.53 -1.59
CA LYS A 580 -29.35 -16.96 -1.84
C LYS A 580 -29.62 -18.32 -1.19
N LEU A 581 -28.77 -19.31 -1.47
CA LEU A 581 -28.87 -20.65 -0.89
C LEU A 581 -28.77 -20.62 0.65
N TYR A 582 -27.92 -19.75 1.21
CA TYR A 582 -27.69 -19.63 2.65
C TYR A 582 -28.85 -19.01 3.41
N TYR A 583 -29.48 -17.98 2.87
CA TYR A 583 -30.65 -17.39 3.51
C TYR A 583 -31.89 -18.28 3.33
N ASP A 584 -32.06 -18.97 2.20
CA ASP A 584 -33.10 -20.00 2.04
C ASP A 584 -32.92 -21.13 3.06
N PHE A 585 -31.67 -21.56 3.29
CA PHE A 585 -31.34 -22.55 4.30
C PHE A 585 -31.63 -22.04 5.71
N ARG A 586 -31.20 -20.82 6.07
CA ARG A 586 -31.45 -20.21 7.39
C ARG A 586 -32.94 -19.99 7.68
N TYR A 587 -33.72 -19.68 6.66
CA TYR A 587 -35.17 -19.53 6.80
C TYR A 587 -35.84 -20.85 7.16
N LYS A 588 -35.42 -21.95 6.52
CA LYS A 588 -36.01 -23.27 6.74
C LYS A 588 -35.43 -23.98 7.97
N ARG A 589 -34.17 -23.73 8.33
CA ARG A 589 -33.44 -24.55 9.30
C ARG A 589 -32.60 -23.73 10.28
N GLY A 590 -32.71 -24.06 11.57
CA GLY A 590 -31.89 -23.50 12.66
C GLY A 590 -30.65 -24.31 13.04
N ASP A 591 -30.44 -25.51 12.47
CA ASP A 591 -29.30 -26.39 12.76
C ASP A 591 -28.08 -26.15 11.84
N ASN A 592 -26.88 -26.50 12.31
CA ASN A 592 -25.64 -26.40 11.53
C ASN A 592 -25.32 -27.73 10.86
N THR A 593 -25.15 -27.74 9.53
CA THR A 593 -24.87 -28.96 8.75
C THR A 593 -23.47 -28.94 8.14
N LEU A 594 -22.90 -30.13 7.90
CA LEU A 594 -21.55 -30.26 7.33
C LEU A 594 -21.44 -29.63 5.94
N PHE A 595 -22.41 -29.89 5.06
CA PHE A 595 -22.43 -29.31 3.71
C PHE A 595 -22.47 -27.79 3.75
N MET A 596 -23.34 -27.20 4.58
CA MET A 596 -23.45 -25.75 4.65
C MET A 596 -22.23 -25.12 5.30
N HIS A 597 -21.64 -25.79 6.29
CA HIS A 597 -20.39 -25.38 6.91
C HIS A 597 -19.23 -25.38 5.91
N THR A 598 -19.05 -26.44 5.12
CA THR A 598 -17.97 -26.52 4.12
C THR A 598 -18.18 -25.53 2.97
N LEU A 599 -19.41 -25.40 2.48
CA LEU A 599 -19.74 -24.44 1.42
C LEU A 599 -19.55 -22.99 1.88
N LYS A 600 -19.97 -22.66 3.11
CA LYS A 600 -19.72 -21.35 3.73
C LYS A 600 -18.24 -21.08 3.88
N TRP A 601 -17.45 -22.08 4.29
CA TRP A 601 -15.99 -21.94 4.40
C TRP A 601 -15.34 -21.65 3.04
N LEU A 602 -15.69 -22.40 1.98
CA LEU A 602 -15.19 -22.17 0.62
C LEU A 602 -15.59 -20.79 0.08
N ALA A 603 -16.87 -20.43 0.20
CA ALA A 603 -17.36 -19.11 -0.23
C ALA A 603 -16.70 -17.98 0.57
N ASN A 604 -16.45 -18.19 1.87
CA ASN A 604 -15.74 -17.22 2.70
C ASN A 604 -14.29 -17.04 2.26
N LEU A 605 -13.57 -18.08 1.81
CA LEU A 605 -12.21 -17.90 1.27
C LEU A 605 -12.18 -16.97 0.05
N LEU A 606 -13.12 -17.16 -0.89
CA LEU A 606 -13.27 -16.29 -2.07
C LEU A 606 -13.68 -14.88 -1.66
N TYR A 607 -14.67 -14.75 -0.79
CA TYR A 607 -15.15 -13.46 -0.29
C TYR A 607 -14.05 -12.67 0.44
N GLN A 608 -13.30 -13.32 1.34
CA GLN A 608 -12.21 -12.70 2.08
C GLN A 608 -11.06 -12.29 1.17
N ARG A 609 -10.73 -13.11 0.16
CA ARG A 609 -9.76 -12.71 -0.87
C ARG A 609 -10.24 -11.47 -1.61
N ASN A 610 -11.49 -11.47 -2.07
CA ASN A 610 -12.08 -10.36 -2.80
C ASN A 610 -12.06 -9.07 -1.98
N LEU A 611 -12.56 -9.14 -0.75
CA LEU A 611 -12.60 -8.01 0.18
C LEU A 611 -11.21 -7.44 0.47
N LYS A 612 -10.20 -8.31 0.67
CA LYS A 612 -8.80 -7.86 0.85
C LYS A 612 -8.25 -7.15 -0.39
N ILE A 613 -8.62 -7.60 -1.59
CA ILE A 613 -8.17 -6.98 -2.85
C ILE A 613 -8.84 -5.62 -3.04
N TYR A 614 -10.15 -5.49 -2.83
CA TYR A 614 -10.84 -4.19 -2.88
C TYR A 614 -10.35 -3.20 -1.82
N ASN A 615 -10.10 -3.67 -0.60
CA ASN A 615 -9.64 -2.78 0.46
C ASN A 615 -8.21 -2.29 0.20
N LYS A 616 -7.35 -3.14 -0.37
CA LYS A 616 -5.93 -2.83 -0.58
C LYS A 616 -5.66 -2.12 -1.91
N TYR A 617 -6.35 -2.53 -2.96
CA TYR A 617 -6.10 -2.10 -4.34
C TYR A 617 -7.27 -1.33 -4.96
N GLY A 618 -8.35 -1.10 -4.20
CA GLY A 618 -9.52 -0.38 -4.68
C GLY A 618 -9.36 1.13 -4.64
N TYR A 619 -9.90 1.80 -5.65
CA TYR A 619 -10.03 3.26 -5.72
C TYR A 619 -11.33 3.65 -6.43
N SER A 620 -11.86 4.82 -6.11
CA SER A 620 -13.03 5.43 -6.76
C SER A 620 -12.65 6.79 -7.32
N THR A 621 -13.05 7.11 -8.55
CA THR A 621 -12.79 8.44 -9.14
C THR A 621 -13.96 9.37 -8.83
N VAL A 622 -13.69 10.48 -8.17
CA VAL A 622 -14.63 11.58 -7.92
C VAL A 622 -14.42 12.66 -8.98
N PHE A 623 -15.51 13.09 -9.60
CA PHE A 623 -15.49 14.22 -10.52
C PHE A 623 -15.82 15.48 -9.74
N VAL A 624 -14.83 16.36 -9.63
CA VAL A 624 -14.92 17.61 -8.89
C VAL A 624 -14.93 18.79 -9.84
N GLN A 625 -15.62 19.84 -9.45
CA GLN A 625 -15.62 21.12 -10.14
C GLN A 625 -15.07 22.18 -9.21
N THR A 626 -14.03 22.87 -9.63
CA THR A 626 -13.45 24.00 -8.90
C THR A 626 -13.94 25.31 -9.50
N GLU A 627 -14.35 26.22 -8.62
CA GLU A 627 -14.72 27.60 -8.94
C GLU A 627 -14.28 28.53 -7.80
N GLN A 628 -14.01 29.79 -8.13
CA GLN A 628 -13.72 30.79 -7.10
C GLN A 628 -14.95 31.03 -6.21
N GLY A 629 -14.74 31.37 -4.94
CA GLY A 629 -15.78 31.60 -3.96
C GLY A 629 -16.83 32.66 -4.32
N THR A 630 -16.48 33.59 -5.22
CA THR A 630 -17.41 34.59 -5.77
C THR A 630 -18.50 33.99 -6.67
N MET A 631 -18.32 32.76 -7.15
CA MET A 631 -19.22 32.05 -8.09
C MET A 631 -19.39 32.68 -9.48
N ASP A 632 -18.67 33.75 -9.77
CA ASP A 632 -18.70 34.45 -11.08
C ASP A 632 -17.67 33.86 -12.08
N GLY A 633 -16.90 32.85 -11.65
CA GLY A 633 -15.75 32.32 -12.36
C GLY A 633 -16.04 31.19 -13.37
N LYS A 634 -15.03 30.88 -14.19
CA LYS A 634 -15.03 29.69 -15.04
C LYS A 634 -14.91 28.42 -14.18
N LYS A 635 -15.74 27.44 -14.50
CA LYS A 635 -15.80 26.15 -13.81
C LYS A 635 -14.76 25.20 -14.40
N HIS A 636 -13.81 24.76 -13.59
CA HIS A 636 -12.80 23.80 -14.01
C HIS A 636 -13.19 22.40 -13.52
N ARG A 637 -13.23 21.43 -14.43
CA ARG A 637 -13.58 20.04 -14.09
C ARG A 637 -12.31 19.21 -13.97
N GLU A 638 -12.15 18.58 -12.83
CA GLU A 638 -10.98 17.77 -12.53
C GLU A 638 -11.38 16.41 -11.93
N ARG A 639 -10.44 15.48 -11.95
CA ARG A 639 -10.62 14.14 -11.40
C ARG A 639 -9.83 14.04 -10.11
N TYR A 640 -10.50 13.63 -9.04
CA TYR A 640 -9.88 13.33 -7.75
C TYR A 640 -10.06 11.85 -7.45
N ASN A 641 -9.00 11.13 -7.10
CA ASN A 641 -9.10 9.70 -6.82
C ASN A 641 -9.24 9.48 -5.31
N LEU A 642 -10.18 8.66 -4.85
CA LEU A 642 -10.25 8.21 -3.46
C LEU A 642 -9.73 6.77 -3.39
N MET A 643 -8.64 6.54 -2.65
CA MET A 643 -8.03 5.21 -2.55
C MET A 643 -8.41 4.55 -1.22
N ASN A 644 -8.99 3.35 -1.30
CA ASN A 644 -9.59 2.70 -0.15
C ASN A 644 -8.58 2.45 0.97
N TYR A 645 -7.37 2.03 0.60
CA TYR A 645 -6.33 1.70 1.57
C TYR A 645 -5.78 2.92 2.31
N LYS A 646 -5.79 4.10 1.67
CA LYS A 646 -5.35 5.36 2.28
C LYS A 646 -6.38 5.83 3.31
N ILE A 647 -7.65 5.85 2.92
CA ILE A 647 -8.76 6.49 3.63
C ILE A 647 -9.46 5.56 4.63
N TYR A 648 -9.92 4.39 4.19
CA TYR A 648 -10.79 3.51 5.00
C TYR A 648 -10.03 2.59 5.96
N LYS A 649 -8.74 2.85 6.19
CA LYS A 649 -7.91 2.12 7.14
C LYS A 649 -8.11 2.64 8.58
N GLU A 650 -9.37 2.85 8.99
CA GLU A 650 -9.73 3.47 10.28
C GLU A 650 -9.03 4.83 10.49
N ARG A 651 -8.99 5.67 9.45
CA ARG A 651 -8.39 7.00 9.51
C ARG A 651 -9.29 8.01 10.19
N PHE A 652 -10.57 7.95 9.90
CA PHE A 652 -11.59 8.82 10.46
C PHE A 652 -12.91 8.05 10.46
N SER A 653 -13.87 8.57 11.21
CA SER A 653 -15.24 8.06 11.22
C SER A 653 -16.16 9.09 10.56
N THR A 654 -17.06 8.65 9.69
CA THR A 654 -18.02 9.56 9.04
C THR A 654 -19.11 10.06 9.99
N ASP A 655 -19.25 9.43 11.14
CA ASP A 655 -20.27 9.68 12.15
C ASP A 655 -19.70 10.46 13.36
N CYS A 656 -19.00 11.57 13.10
CA CYS A 656 -18.29 12.37 14.12
C CYS A 656 -19.14 12.77 15.34
N PHE A 657 -20.47 12.84 15.20
CA PHE A 657 -21.41 13.22 16.26
C PHE A 657 -22.29 12.05 16.75
N SER A 658 -21.98 10.80 16.43
CA SER A 658 -22.80 9.64 16.83
C SER A 658 -22.92 9.47 18.34
N ASP A 659 -21.85 9.79 19.09
CA ASP A 659 -21.86 9.71 20.56
C ASP A 659 -22.86 10.71 21.18
N TYR A 660 -22.98 11.92 20.61
CA TYR A 660 -23.97 12.90 21.04
C TYR A 660 -25.40 12.37 20.88
N PHE A 661 -25.72 11.79 19.71
CA PHE A 661 -27.04 11.21 19.47
C PHE A 661 -27.29 9.95 20.32
N SER A 662 -26.24 9.18 20.59
CA SER A 662 -26.34 7.98 21.44
C SER A 662 -26.67 8.35 22.88
N ASP A 663 -26.02 9.37 23.44
CA ASP A 663 -26.35 9.90 24.77
C ASP A 663 -27.80 10.42 24.84
N MET A 664 -28.25 11.15 23.81
CA MET A 664 -29.64 11.61 23.71
C MET A 664 -30.64 10.43 23.64
N ALA A 665 -30.34 9.41 22.84
CA ALA A 665 -31.20 8.24 22.68
C ALA A 665 -31.29 7.41 23.96
N ILE A 666 -30.18 7.23 24.69
CA ILE A 666 -30.17 6.53 25.99
C ILE A 666 -31.03 7.27 27.02
N LYS A 667 -30.97 8.61 27.04
CA LYS A 667 -31.79 9.44 27.94
C LYS A 667 -33.28 9.36 27.65
N ALA A 668 -33.68 9.10 26.40
CA ALA A 668 -35.08 9.04 26.00
C ALA A 668 -35.85 7.87 26.63
N LYS A 669 -35.19 6.75 26.97
CA LYS A 669 -35.78 5.53 27.57
C LYS A 669 -36.96 4.92 26.80
N VAL A 670 -37.19 5.34 25.55
CA VAL A 670 -38.21 4.83 24.65
C VAL A 670 -37.55 4.50 23.31
N GLY A 671 -38.03 3.43 22.67
CA GLY A 671 -37.58 3.00 21.35
C GLY A 671 -38.68 3.15 20.29
N LEU A 672 -38.36 2.85 19.04
CA LEU A 672 -39.30 2.93 17.92
C LEU A 672 -40.56 2.07 18.12
N ASN A 673 -40.45 0.94 18.82
CA ASN A 673 -41.60 0.07 19.14
C ASN A 673 -42.59 0.70 20.14
N ASP A 674 -42.15 1.71 20.91
CA ASP A 674 -43.00 2.41 21.86
C ASP A 674 -43.74 3.58 21.20
N TYR A 675 -43.42 3.90 19.93
CA TYR A 675 -44.05 4.99 19.21
C TYR A 675 -45.45 4.57 18.78
N ILE A 676 -46.43 5.45 18.99
CA ILE A 676 -47.81 5.19 18.59
C ILE A 676 -47.87 5.10 17.06
N THR A 677 -48.31 3.95 16.56
CA THR A 677 -48.58 3.74 15.13
C THR A 677 -49.95 4.32 14.77
N TYR A 678 -50.10 4.83 13.54
CA TYR A 678 -51.41 5.21 13.01
C TYR A 678 -52.35 4.01 13.02
N ALA A 679 -53.61 4.22 13.40
CA ALA A 679 -54.61 3.15 13.47
C ALA A 679 -55.05 2.65 12.07
N THR A 680 -55.02 3.53 11.06
CA THR A 680 -55.44 3.23 9.68
C THR A 680 -54.56 3.95 8.67
N GLU A 681 -54.72 3.64 7.39
CA GLU A 681 -53.99 4.27 6.25
C GLU A 681 -54.15 5.80 6.22
N LYS A 682 -55.32 6.31 6.63
CA LYS A 682 -55.59 7.75 6.76
C LYS A 682 -55.46 8.17 8.22
N ALA A 683 -54.56 9.11 8.50
CA ALA A 683 -54.41 9.66 9.84
C ALA A 683 -55.68 10.45 10.25
N SER A 684 -56.19 10.18 11.44
CA SER A 684 -57.26 10.97 12.06
C SER A 684 -56.75 12.34 12.49
N VAL A 685 -57.66 13.31 12.66
CA VAL A 685 -57.31 14.66 13.15
C VAL A 685 -56.57 14.62 14.49
N LYS A 686 -56.93 13.68 15.38
CA LYS A 686 -56.27 13.52 16.68
C LYS A 686 -54.83 13.02 16.52
N GLU A 687 -54.58 12.08 15.61
CA GLU A 687 -53.23 11.57 15.34
C GLU A 687 -52.37 12.62 14.62
N ILE A 688 -52.94 13.38 13.69
CA ILE A 688 -52.25 14.49 13.01
C ILE A 688 -51.79 15.55 14.02
N LYS A 689 -52.63 15.91 15.01
CA LYS A 689 -52.26 16.85 16.07
C LYS A 689 -51.18 16.31 17.03
N ARG A 690 -51.01 15.00 17.13
CA ARG A 690 -49.93 14.37 17.94
C ARG A 690 -48.55 14.41 17.27
N GLN A 691 -48.46 14.85 16.01
CA GLN A 691 -47.18 14.98 15.31
C GLN A 691 -46.32 16.13 15.84
N HIS A 692 -46.92 17.10 16.55
CA HIS A 692 -46.25 18.35 16.96
C HIS A 692 -45.56 19.06 15.77
N SER A 693 -46.21 19.05 14.61
CA SER A 693 -45.67 19.59 13.36
C SER A 693 -46.03 21.07 13.20
N TYR A 694 -45.02 21.92 12.96
CA TYR A 694 -45.22 23.35 12.69
C TYR A 694 -46.21 23.63 11.56
N PHE A 695 -46.20 22.81 10.50
CA PHE A 695 -47.12 22.97 9.37
C PHE A 695 -48.58 22.69 9.78
N ILE A 696 -48.80 21.61 10.54
CA ILE A 696 -50.12 21.26 11.05
C ILE A 696 -50.61 22.32 12.04
N ASP A 697 -49.74 22.74 12.97
CA ASP A 697 -50.07 23.78 13.94
C ASP A 697 -50.40 25.11 13.26
N ALA A 698 -49.69 25.49 12.18
CA ALA A 698 -50.01 26.67 11.37
C ALA A 698 -51.40 26.57 10.72
N LEU A 699 -51.74 25.41 10.13
CA LEU A 699 -53.07 25.19 9.52
C LEU A 699 -54.23 25.34 10.52
N TYR A 700 -53.99 25.10 11.81
CA TYR A 700 -54.99 25.25 12.87
C TYR A 700 -54.86 26.58 13.64
N ARG A 701 -53.73 27.28 13.58
CA ARG A 701 -53.53 28.62 14.18
C ARG A 701 -54.12 29.74 13.31
N ASP A 702 -53.99 29.65 11.99
CA ASP A 702 -54.44 30.70 11.06
C ASP A 702 -55.96 30.68 10.79
N ARG A 703 -56.74 29.97 11.62
CA ARG A 703 -58.21 29.93 11.60
C ARG A 703 -58.85 30.37 12.93
N GLY A 704 -58.06 30.93 13.85
CA GLY A 704 -58.52 31.50 15.12
C GLY A 704 -58.71 33.01 15.02
#